data_AF-A0A8B3EBK5-F1
#
_entry.id   AF-A0A8B3EBK5-F1
#
_cell.length_a   1.000
_cell.length_b   1.000
_cell.length_c   1.000
_cell.angle_alpha   90.00
_cell.angle_beta   90.00
_cell.angle_gamma   90.00
#
_symmetry.space_group_name_H-M   'P 1'
#
loop_
_entity.id
_entity.type
_entity.pdbx_description
1 polymer ?
#
loop_
_entity_poly.entity_id
_entity_poly.type
_entity_poly.pdbx_seq_one_letter_code
_entity_poly.pdbx_strand_id
1 'polypeptide(L)'
;MKRHKNFCIAASCIVGILSGVLLLSCDSNHLPGENELEKAGDNICFGVSRAESVLTGGVSGSEEEDCITRRFVLRNDGVADTLCVRATVSDGCGFSGFDGEQTVTRSAPITSLDAYGSFNVLAYWKKGNVLQSQFYMDEAVTNKGGDVWSTLQPYYWPGAGHTLRFYAYAPADAGIVAPDSPESTVLSYTVPAEVGNQKDIVVATTDYLNGNSQTRVPLTFKHICTAVRFVVGGQIQPGTVKSITLKGIKNSGAYDMSGTATPWTLAEGTAGFSQTLDKVTSGSETDGAEITTAEGTFMMLPQVLADGATVEVVFRDNQSNQDRTLSASIAGTEWPIGKTVTYKLSITPEYDMDIEVPEEKQDAHYISFPITVNVKDYTGNWKLTSNLPDAVYFTQIQTELQRQGYWIDEDKGNAEITGTGSGVFTYYVYVTENIGNESRNIEFQVAPVTTGTTPDPITATVEQLCPSWNGMLGCEGIEDGDYPWGFKWEKGTKITYKTNNLNVLERLILGILVRWEKPDYVVIDGLVTFGADIIINFDLVPTLDVAKSMSDGCANTNELYNFEGISDASNLMSYLESWGCVPDKQLPQNPTEFAARSCAMKNKFNKVINEGAERAVLNSENLVWYLPAKDEASQISDSEFPLFNDKAYWTSTAVDDNATAYKFVVGGGTDTENRATNLHVRAVRKKPAN
;
A
#
# COMPACT_ATOMS: atom_id res chain seq x y z
N MET A 1 -59.70 78.68 43.90
CA MET A 1 -58.22 78.73 43.94
C MET A 1 -57.67 78.44 42.53
N LYS A 2 -56.35 78.28 42.33
CA LYS A 2 -55.66 78.17 41.00
C LYS A 2 -56.41 77.20 40.03
N ARG A 3 -56.89 77.69 38.87
CA ARG A 3 -56.30 77.65 37.50
C ARG A 3 -56.03 76.22 36.96
N HIS A 4 -56.34 75.80 35.71
CA HIS A 4 -57.07 76.29 34.49
C HIS A 4 -57.10 75.11 33.47
N LYS A 5 -57.75 75.01 32.28
CA LYS A 5 -58.70 75.74 31.38
C LYS A 5 -59.30 74.65 30.42
N ASN A 6 -60.40 74.68 29.62
CA ASN A 6 -61.35 75.63 28.98
C ASN A 6 -60.82 76.43 27.75
N PHE A 7 -61.44 76.50 26.55
CA PHE A 7 -62.68 75.95 25.94
C PHE A 7 -62.69 76.34 24.41
N CYS A 8 -63.64 76.03 23.51
CA CYS A 8 -64.41 74.81 23.12
C CYS A 8 -65.65 75.18 22.22
N ILE A 9 -66.10 74.26 21.34
CA ILE A 9 -67.50 74.12 20.80
C ILE A 9 -67.97 75.17 19.74
N ALA A 10 -68.92 74.94 18.79
CA ALA A 10 -69.81 73.80 18.44
C ALA A 10 -69.48 73.23 17.01
N ALA A 11 -70.31 72.68 16.10
CA ALA A 11 -71.75 72.33 15.86
C ALA A 11 -71.78 71.44 14.56
N SER A 12 -72.81 70.83 13.93
CA SER A 12 -74.24 70.39 14.07
C SER A 12 -74.58 69.61 12.74
N CYS A 13 -75.66 68.88 12.41
CA CYS A 13 -77.00 68.47 12.91
C CYS A 13 -77.40 67.13 12.20
N ILE A 14 -78.20 66.20 12.76
CA ILE A 14 -79.69 66.01 12.61
C ILE A 14 -80.23 66.00 11.15
N VAL A 15 -80.98 65.01 10.62
CA VAL A 15 -81.23 63.57 10.96
C VAL A 15 -82.00 62.83 9.81
N GLY A 16 -81.97 61.48 9.74
CA GLY A 16 -82.88 60.62 8.94
C GLY A 16 -82.19 59.36 8.34
N ILE A 17 -82.38 58.10 8.78
CA ILE A 17 -83.59 57.23 8.82
C ILE A 17 -84.02 56.82 7.40
N LEU A 18 -84.04 55.55 6.94
CA LEU A 18 -83.63 54.19 7.43
C LEU A 18 -83.67 53.21 6.19
N SER A 19 -83.38 51.90 6.13
CA SER A 19 -82.98 50.82 7.08
C SER A 19 -82.46 49.56 6.32
N GLY A 20 -81.69 48.69 6.98
CA GLY A 20 -81.68 47.21 6.74
C GLY A 20 -80.62 46.59 5.80
N VAL A 21 -79.89 45.58 6.32
CA VAL A 21 -79.24 44.45 5.60
C VAL A 21 -78.14 44.80 4.56
N LEU A 22 -76.89 44.30 4.58
CA LEU A 22 -76.01 43.50 5.47
C LEU A 22 -74.54 43.87 5.03
N LEU A 23 -73.39 43.35 5.49
CA LEU A 23 -72.99 42.25 6.39
C LEU A 23 -71.65 42.66 7.11
N LEU A 24 -70.65 41.76 7.15
CA LEU A 24 -69.22 41.89 7.48
C LEU A 24 -68.48 41.11 6.36
N SER A 25 -67.22 41.33 5.97
CA SER A 25 -65.99 41.51 6.77
C SER A 25 -64.88 42.19 5.93
N CYS A 26 -63.61 42.05 6.32
CA CYS A 26 -62.43 42.59 5.65
C CYS A 26 -62.23 42.10 4.20
N ASP A 27 -61.83 43.02 3.32
CA ASP A 27 -60.80 42.79 2.30
C ASP A 27 -59.85 44.01 2.33
N SER A 28 -58.51 43.95 2.28
CA SER A 28 -57.55 42.90 1.90
C SER A 28 -57.49 42.49 0.43
N ASN A 29 -57.86 43.40 -0.50
CA ASN A 29 -57.32 43.38 -1.86
C ASN A 29 -57.35 44.77 -2.54
N HIS A 30 -56.22 45.47 -2.53
CA HIS A 30 -55.78 46.12 -3.77
C HIS A 30 -54.56 45.34 -4.26
N LEU A 31 -54.81 44.44 -5.20
CA LEU A 31 -53.78 43.68 -5.90
C LEU A 31 -52.78 44.68 -6.53
N PRO A 32 -51.46 44.53 -6.34
CA PRO A 32 -50.51 45.17 -7.23
C PRO A 32 -50.68 44.52 -8.61
N GLY A 33 -51.41 45.20 -9.50
CA GLY A 33 -51.44 44.88 -10.92
C GLY A 33 -50.05 45.01 -11.53
N GLU A 34 -49.88 44.47 -12.73
CA GLU A 34 -48.58 44.17 -13.37
C GLU A 34 -47.66 45.39 -13.67
N ASN A 35 -48.08 46.62 -13.31
CA ASN A 35 -47.39 47.88 -13.57
C ASN A 35 -46.44 48.38 -12.44
N GLU A 36 -46.25 47.66 -11.34
CA GLU A 36 -45.19 48.02 -10.36
C GLU A 36 -43.77 47.97 -10.98
N LEU A 37 -43.59 47.16 -12.05
CA LEU A 37 -42.36 47.11 -12.84
C LEU A 37 -41.98 48.45 -13.51
N GLU A 38 -42.94 49.33 -13.80
CA GLU A 38 -42.67 50.65 -14.40
C GLU A 38 -42.22 51.71 -13.37
N LYS A 39 -42.33 51.45 -12.07
CA LYS A 39 -41.88 52.38 -11.01
C LYS A 39 -40.43 52.19 -10.56
N ALA A 40 -39.75 51.16 -11.06
CA ALA A 40 -38.40 50.75 -10.66
C ALA A 40 -37.27 51.78 -10.94
N GLY A 41 -37.60 52.95 -11.49
CA GLY A 41 -36.65 54.05 -11.71
C GLY A 41 -36.36 54.88 -10.45
N ASP A 42 -37.35 55.17 -9.60
CA ASP A 42 -37.17 56.11 -8.48
C ASP A 42 -36.65 55.43 -7.21
N ASN A 43 -37.01 54.16 -6.96
CA ASN A 43 -36.55 53.40 -5.82
C ASN A 43 -35.27 52.61 -6.10
N ILE A 44 -34.45 52.44 -5.06
CA ILE A 44 -33.24 51.63 -5.09
C ILE A 44 -33.65 50.16 -4.99
N CYS A 45 -33.35 49.40 -6.04
CA CYS A 45 -33.52 47.95 -6.09
C CYS A 45 -32.23 47.31 -6.64
N PHE A 46 -31.98 46.06 -6.26
CA PHE A 46 -30.73 45.35 -6.55
C PHE A 46 -30.96 44.24 -7.58
N GLY A 47 -29.96 44.06 -8.45
CA GLY A 47 -29.88 42.94 -9.39
C GLY A 47 -28.64 42.14 -9.05
N VAL A 48 -28.83 40.86 -8.74
CA VAL A 48 -27.74 39.96 -8.39
C VAL A 48 -27.18 39.36 -9.68
N SER A 49 -25.86 39.44 -9.85
CA SER A 49 -25.13 38.69 -10.88
C SER A 49 -23.98 37.90 -10.25
N ARG A 50 -23.59 36.80 -10.89
CA ARG A 50 -22.37 36.07 -10.53
C ARG A 50 -21.19 36.74 -11.22
N ALA A 51 -20.01 36.75 -10.58
CA ALA A 51 -18.78 36.99 -11.32
C ALA A 51 -18.57 35.83 -12.29
N GLU A 52 -18.30 36.12 -13.57
CA GLU A 52 -18.00 35.07 -14.54
C GLU A 52 -16.78 34.27 -14.06
N SER A 53 -16.97 32.98 -13.82
CA SER A 53 -15.86 32.04 -13.81
C SER A 53 -15.23 32.08 -15.20
N VAL A 54 -13.92 32.27 -15.29
CA VAL A 54 -13.21 32.26 -16.58
C VAL A 54 -13.39 30.88 -17.20
N LEU A 55 -14.31 30.77 -18.16
CA LEU A 55 -14.50 29.57 -18.95
C LEU A 55 -13.35 29.48 -19.94
N THR A 56 -12.31 28.73 -19.58
CA THR A 56 -11.31 28.23 -20.51
C THR A 56 -12.01 27.36 -21.55
N GLY A 57 -12.30 27.97 -22.71
CA GLY A 57 -13.07 27.35 -23.79
C GLY A 57 -12.39 26.06 -24.27
N GLY A 58 -13.18 24.99 -24.40
CA GLY A 58 -12.65 23.64 -24.61
C GLY A 58 -11.72 23.51 -25.82
N VAL A 59 -10.46 23.19 -25.56
CA VAL A 59 -9.48 22.70 -26.53
C VAL A 59 -9.03 21.32 -26.07
N SER A 60 -9.06 20.34 -26.97
CA SER A 60 -8.53 19.00 -26.71
C SER A 60 -6.99 19.04 -26.75
N GLY A 61 -6.36 19.29 -25.60
CA GLY A 61 -4.90 19.30 -25.45
C GLY A 61 -4.52 19.06 -24.00
N SER A 62 -3.53 18.19 -23.78
CA SER A 62 -2.96 17.90 -22.47
C SER A 62 -1.85 18.90 -22.16
N GLU A 63 -2.19 20.01 -21.51
CA GLU A 63 -1.25 20.94 -20.90
C GLU A 63 -1.63 21.13 -19.42
N GLU A 64 -0.63 21.12 -18.55
CA GLU A 64 -0.84 21.09 -17.09
C GLU A 64 -1.19 22.50 -16.57
N GLU A 65 -2.40 22.69 -16.02
CA GLU A 65 -2.67 23.87 -15.19
C GLU A 65 -1.83 23.83 -13.91
N ASP A 66 -1.28 24.98 -13.53
CA ASP A 66 -0.16 25.13 -12.57
C ASP A 66 -0.54 24.77 -11.12
N CYS A 67 -0.60 23.46 -10.85
CA CYS A 67 -1.06 22.92 -9.58
C CYS A 67 0.08 22.84 -8.55
N ILE A 68 0.10 23.80 -7.61
CA ILE A 68 1.05 23.85 -6.48
C ILE A 68 0.84 22.64 -5.55
N THR A 69 1.45 21.52 -5.92
CA THR A 69 1.27 20.21 -5.28
C THR A 69 2.31 20.04 -4.18
N ARG A 70 1.92 20.22 -2.92
CA ARG A 70 2.77 19.91 -1.76
C ARG A 70 2.43 18.57 -1.14
N ARG A 71 3.47 17.83 -0.76
CA ARG A 71 3.42 16.54 -0.08
C ARG A 71 3.93 16.71 1.34
N PHE A 72 3.14 16.26 2.31
CA PHE A 72 3.45 16.26 3.73
C PHE A 72 3.43 14.80 4.22
N VAL A 73 4.45 14.42 4.99
CA VAL A 73 4.64 13.04 5.47
C VAL A 73 5.20 13.15 6.89
N LEU A 74 4.47 12.62 7.87
CA LEU A 74 4.87 12.59 9.28
C LEU A 74 4.34 11.32 9.95
N ARG A 75 5.08 10.87 10.97
CA ARG A 75 4.81 9.70 11.80
C ARG A 75 4.46 10.14 13.21
N ASN A 76 3.86 9.26 14.00
CA ASN A 76 3.58 9.51 15.42
C ASN A 76 4.75 9.01 16.30
N ASP A 77 5.10 9.74 17.36
CA ASP A 77 6.16 9.37 18.30
C ASP A 77 5.76 8.11 19.09
N GLY A 78 6.18 6.94 18.60
CA GLY A 78 5.96 5.64 19.23
C GLY A 78 4.98 4.71 18.49
N VAL A 79 4.55 5.02 17.26
CA VAL A 79 3.71 4.11 16.46
C VAL A 79 4.09 4.15 14.97
N ALA A 80 4.05 2.98 14.30
CA ALA A 80 4.61 2.78 12.97
C ALA A 80 3.81 3.36 11.78
N ASP A 81 2.61 3.90 12.00
CA ASP A 81 1.78 4.43 10.91
C ASP A 81 2.31 5.77 10.38
N THR A 82 2.37 5.90 9.05
CA THR A 82 2.64 7.17 8.36
C THR A 82 1.34 7.76 7.80
N LEU A 83 1.05 9.03 8.14
CA LEU A 83 0.01 9.81 7.45
C LEU A 83 0.63 10.61 6.31
N CYS A 84 0.29 10.24 5.08
CA CYS A 84 0.63 11.03 3.89
C CYS A 84 -0.52 11.99 3.57
N VAL A 85 -0.20 13.29 3.40
CA VAL A 85 -1.16 14.32 2.98
C VAL A 85 -0.64 15.03 1.74
N ARG A 86 -1.49 15.17 0.72
CA ARG A 86 -1.22 16.02 -0.46
C ARG A 86 -2.27 17.12 -0.55
N ALA A 87 -1.83 18.36 -0.70
CA ALA A 87 -2.72 19.50 -0.95
C ALA A 87 -2.83 19.81 -2.45
N THR A 88 -4.04 20.16 -2.90
CA THR A 88 -4.32 20.71 -4.23
C THR A 88 -5.34 21.85 -4.12
N VAL A 89 -5.06 22.98 -4.76
CA VAL A 89 -5.98 24.13 -4.84
C VAL A 89 -6.81 24.03 -6.12
N SER A 90 -8.10 24.37 -6.07
CA SER A 90 -8.98 24.44 -7.23
C SER A 90 -9.87 25.69 -7.25
N ASP A 91 -10.32 26.06 -8.45
CA ASP A 91 -11.03 27.33 -8.67
C ASP A 91 -12.49 27.31 -8.21
N GLY A 92 -12.85 28.33 -7.41
CA GLY A 92 -14.15 28.43 -6.74
C GLY A 92 -14.29 27.52 -5.51
N CYS A 93 -15.39 27.72 -4.78
CA CYS A 93 -15.75 26.90 -3.61
C CYS A 93 -16.66 25.70 -3.97
N GLY A 94 -17.26 25.67 -5.16
CA GLY A 94 -18.38 24.77 -5.51
C GLY A 94 -18.00 23.37 -6.01
N PHE A 95 -18.95 22.45 -5.90
CA PHE A 95 -18.85 21.07 -6.40
C PHE A 95 -19.09 20.98 -7.91
N SER A 96 -18.35 20.09 -8.59
CA SER A 96 -18.51 19.78 -10.02
C SER A 96 -19.55 18.67 -10.23
N GLY A 97 -20.84 19.01 -10.17
CA GLY A 97 -21.93 18.07 -10.47
C GLY A 97 -23.32 18.68 -10.32
N PHE A 98 -24.06 18.78 -11.43
CA PHE A 98 -25.49 19.14 -11.44
C PHE A 98 -26.34 17.88 -11.55
N ASP A 99 -27.06 17.53 -10.49
CA ASP A 99 -28.54 17.43 -10.52
C ASP A 99 -29.06 16.96 -9.15
N GLY A 100 -29.92 17.77 -8.52
CA GLY A 100 -30.51 17.44 -7.23
C GLY A 100 -31.11 18.66 -6.53
N GLU A 101 -32.40 18.57 -6.18
CA GLU A 101 -33.12 19.58 -5.40
C GLU A 101 -32.73 19.49 -3.92
N GLN A 102 -31.50 19.90 -3.59
CA GLN A 102 -31.03 19.97 -2.20
C GLN A 102 -31.37 21.31 -1.55
N THR A 103 -32.09 21.24 -0.43
CA THR A 103 -32.09 22.32 0.57
C THR A 103 -30.69 22.45 1.14
N VAL A 104 -29.97 23.51 0.75
CA VAL A 104 -28.56 23.72 1.14
C VAL A 104 -28.47 24.00 2.65
N THR A 105 -27.99 23.01 3.40
CA THR A 105 -27.71 23.15 4.83
C THR A 105 -26.31 23.74 5.10
N ARG A 106 -25.94 23.88 6.37
CA ARG A 106 -24.83 24.75 6.82
C ARG A 106 -23.45 24.21 6.42
N SER A 107 -22.46 25.10 6.43
CA SER A 107 -21.06 24.89 5.98
C SER A 107 -20.82 24.35 4.54
N ALA A 108 -21.85 23.94 3.81
CA ALA A 108 -21.75 23.65 2.38
C ALA A 108 -21.42 24.92 1.56
N PRO A 109 -20.51 24.85 0.57
CA PRO A 109 -20.27 25.93 -0.38
C PRO A 109 -21.53 26.29 -1.18
N ILE A 110 -21.86 27.59 -1.28
CA ILE A 110 -23.08 28.03 -1.95
C ILE A 110 -22.91 28.31 -3.45
N THR A 111 -23.97 28.06 -4.22
CA THR A 111 -24.03 28.29 -5.67
C THR A 111 -25.08 29.33 -6.09
N SER A 112 -26.05 29.65 -5.23
CA SER A 112 -26.98 30.78 -5.35
C SER A 112 -27.21 31.46 -3.99
N LEU A 113 -27.54 32.76 -4.00
CA LEU A 113 -28.00 33.51 -2.82
C LEU A 113 -29.40 33.10 -2.34
N ASP A 114 -30.21 32.44 -3.17
CA ASP A 114 -31.53 31.95 -2.75
C ASP A 114 -31.43 30.92 -1.60
N ALA A 115 -30.29 30.24 -1.46
CA ALA A 115 -29.96 29.38 -0.32
C ALA A 115 -29.94 30.14 1.03
N TYR A 116 -29.74 31.46 1.02
CA TYR A 116 -29.82 32.33 2.20
C TYR A 116 -31.10 33.18 2.24
N GLY A 117 -31.83 33.29 1.12
CA GLY A 117 -33.08 34.06 0.97
C GLY A 117 -32.97 35.58 1.18
N SER A 118 -31.84 36.05 1.72
CA SER A 118 -31.58 37.44 2.07
C SER A 118 -30.08 37.75 2.14
N PHE A 119 -29.73 39.03 1.99
CA PHE A 119 -28.40 39.57 2.23
C PHE A 119 -28.52 40.94 2.89
N ASN A 120 -27.52 41.37 3.69
CA ASN A 120 -27.48 42.75 4.19
C ASN A 120 -26.80 43.65 3.16
N VAL A 121 -27.30 44.88 3.02
CA VAL A 121 -26.69 45.92 2.18
C VAL A 121 -26.33 47.15 3.01
N LEU A 122 -25.09 47.61 2.83
CA LEU A 122 -24.54 48.81 3.41
C LEU A 122 -24.38 49.89 2.33
N ALA A 123 -25.11 51.00 2.45
CA ALA A 123 -25.03 52.12 1.50
C ALA A 123 -24.25 53.31 2.04
N TYR A 124 -23.40 53.89 1.19
CA TYR A 124 -22.49 54.99 1.53
C TYR A 124 -22.63 56.08 0.49
N TRP A 125 -23.08 57.28 0.87
CA TRP A 125 -23.23 58.41 -0.06
C TRP A 125 -22.27 59.56 0.20
N LYS A 126 -21.90 60.24 -0.89
CA LYS A 126 -21.13 61.49 -0.89
C LYS A 126 -21.96 62.61 -1.50
N LYS A 127 -21.77 63.84 -1.01
CA LYS A 127 -22.28 65.07 -1.61
C LYS A 127 -21.10 65.84 -2.19
N GLY A 128 -21.04 65.93 -3.52
CA GLY A 128 -19.75 66.11 -4.19
C GLY A 128 -18.76 65.03 -3.72
N ASN A 129 -17.57 65.43 -3.28
CA ASN A 129 -16.56 64.50 -2.76
C ASN A 129 -16.63 64.24 -1.24
N VAL A 130 -17.52 64.92 -0.50
CA VAL A 130 -17.59 64.79 0.97
C VAL A 130 -18.55 63.66 1.34
N LEU A 131 -18.06 62.66 2.07
CA LEU A 131 -18.86 61.58 2.66
C LEU A 131 -19.89 62.14 3.64
N GLN A 132 -21.09 61.55 3.71
CA GLN A 132 -22.20 62.06 4.51
C GLN A 132 -22.87 60.92 5.29
N SER A 133 -23.07 61.08 6.60
CA SER A 133 -23.61 60.01 7.46
C SER A 133 -25.14 59.83 7.39
N GLN A 134 -25.86 60.78 6.78
CA GLN A 134 -27.34 60.81 6.79
C GLN A 134 -28.03 59.72 5.94
N PHE A 135 -27.29 58.93 5.16
CA PHE A 135 -27.81 57.86 4.29
C PHE A 135 -27.02 56.56 4.49
N TYR A 136 -26.58 56.28 5.72
CA TYR A 136 -26.16 54.93 6.08
C TYR A 136 -27.43 54.06 6.16
N MET A 137 -27.55 53.13 5.22
CA MET A 137 -28.55 52.05 5.25
C MET A 137 -27.81 50.78 5.64
N ASP A 138 -28.34 50.05 6.62
CA ASP A 138 -28.01 48.66 6.94
C ASP A 138 -29.32 47.91 7.09
N GLU A 139 -29.81 47.36 5.98
CA GLU A 139 -31.07 46.60 5.93
C GLU A 139 -30.88 45.25 5.22
N ALA A 140 -31.70 44.27 5.62
CA ALA A 140 -31.83 43.01 4.93
C ALA A 140 -32.64 43.18 3.62
N VAL A 141 -32.05 42.75 2.52
CA VAL A 141 -32.62 42.72 1.17
C VAL A 141 -33.15 41.31 0.90
N THR A 142 -34.33 41.20 0.27
CA THR A 142 -34.99 39.93 -0.03
C THR A 142 -35.42 39.83 -1.48
N ASN A 143 -35.41 38.62 -2.05
CA ASN A 143 -35.84 38.35 -3.42
C ASN A 143 -37.35 38.63 -3.59
N LYS A 144 -37.72 39.34 -4.65
CA LYS A 144 -39.11 39.66 -5.03
C LYS A 144 -39.55 38.98 -6.33
N GLY A 145 -38.68 38.15 -6.93
CA GLY A 145 -38.85 37.53 -8.24
C GLY A 145 -38.19 38.35 -9.37
N GLY A 146 -37.90 37.70 -10.51
CA GLY A 146 -37.32 38.37 -11.70
C GLY A 146 -35.96 39.03 -11.45
N ASP A 147 -35.15 38.41 -10.58
CA ASP A 147 -33.87 38.93 -10.07
C ASP A 147 -33.95 40.33 -9.47
N VAL A 148 -35.15 40.74 -9.02
CA VAL A 148 -35.37 41.98 -8.27
C VAL A 148 -35.22 41.67 -6.79
N TRP A 149 -34.20 42.26 -6.18
CA TRP A 149 -33.97 42.17 -4.74
C TRP A 149 -34.23 43.56 -4.12
N SER A 150 -35.01 43.63 -3.04
CA SER A 150 -35.27 44.90 -2.34
C SER A 150 -35.45 44.75 -0.83
N THR A 151 -35.16 45.86 -0.15
CA THR A 151 -35.39 46.11 1.28
C THR A 151 -36.88 46.06 1.64
N LEU A 152 -37.21 46.06 2.95
CA LEU A 152 -38.61 46.12 3.39
C LEU A 152 -39.18 47.55 3.24
N GLN A 153 -38.36 48.57 3.48
CA GLN A 153 -38.72 49.96 3.25
C GLN A 153 -38.16 50.45 1.90
N PRO A 154 -38.92 51.23 1.10
CA PRO A 154 -38.42 51.76 -0.17
C PRO A 154 -37.46 52.93 0.06
N TYR A 155 -36.18 52.72 -0.28
CA TYR A 155 -35.19 53.79 -0.38
C TYR A 155 -35.23 54.41 -1.79
N TYR A 156 -34.94 55.70 -1.90
CA TYR A 156 -35.04 56.46 -3.15
C TYR A 156 -33.69 57.06 -3.57
N TRP A 157 -33.50 57.22 -4.88
CA TRP A 157 -32.30 57.85 -5.45
C TRP A 157 -32.21 59.35 -5.03
N PRO A 158 -31.11 59.81 -4.40
CA PRO A 158 -31.03 61.14 -3.77
C PRO A 158 -30.83 62.33 -4.74
N GLY A 159 -30.92 62.09 -6.05
CA GLY A 159 -30.80 63.11 -7.09
C GLY A 159 -29.36 63.57 -7.38
N ALA A 160 -29.24 64.46 -8.36
CA ALA A 160 -27.96 64.92 -8.91
C ALA A 160 -27.12 65.69 -7.88
N GLY A 161 -25.78 65.62 -8.02
CA GLY A 161 -24.82 66.20 -7.07
C GLY A 161 -24.41 65.27 -5.92
N HIS A 162 -24.96 64.05 -5.89
CA HIS A 162 -24.59 62.98 -4.96
C HIS A 162 -24.03 61.78 -5.73
N THR A 163 -23.26 60.92 -5.04
CA THR A 163 -22.85 59.59 -5.53
C THR A 163 -23.01 58.57 -4.41
N LEU A 164 -23.33 57.32 -4.73
CA LEU A 164 -23.48 56.22 -3.77
C LEU A 164 -22.54 55.07 -4.12
N ARG A 165 -22.05 54.37 -3.10
CA ARG A 165 -21.40 53.06 -3.23
C ARG A 165 -22.13 52.08 -2.32
N PHE A 166 -22.43 50.90 -2.83
CA PHE A 166 -23.08 49.83 -2.08
C PHE A 166 -22.08 48.71 -1.85
N TYR A 167 -22.08 48.20 -0.63
CA TYR A 167 -21.42 46.97 -0.24
C TYR A 167 -22.51 46.03 0.28
N ALA A 168 -22.41 44.74 0.04
CA ALA A 168 -23.39 43.78 0.53
C ALA A 168 -22.69 42.51 1.02
N TYR A 169 -23.27 41.84 2.00
CA TYR A 169 -22.72 40.62 2.57
C TYR A 169 -23.82 39.61 2.92
N ALA A 170 -23.51 38.32 2.79
CA ALA A 170 -24.42 37.23 3.15
C ALA A 170 -23.65 36.00 3.66
N PRO A 171 -24.26 35.18 4.54
CA PRO A 171 -25.54 35.43 5.21
C PRO A 171 -25.35 36.33 6.45
N ALA A 172 -26.40 37.06 6.83
CA ALA A 172 -26.35 37.96 7.99
C ALA A 172 -26.13 37.22 9.33
N ASP A 173 -26.55 35.96 9.43
CA ASP A 173 -26.40 35.13 10.63
C ASP A 173 -25.02 34.45 10.77
N ALA A 174 -24.05 34.76 9.88
CA ALA A 174 -22.71 34.16 9.90
C ALA A 174 -21.83 34.58 11.10
N GLY A 175 -22.27 35.50 11.97
CA GLY A 175 -21.44 36.07 13.02
C GLY A 175 -20.48 37.16 12.53
N ILE A 176 -20.81 37.79 11.39
CA ILE A 176 -20.14 38.97 10.86
C ILE A 176 -20.52 40.19 11.71
N VAL A 177 -19.54 41.01 12.08
CA VAL A 177 -19.76 42.33 12.69
C VAL A 177 -19.55 43.39 11.60
N ALA A 178 -20.63 44.09 11.26
CA ALA A 178 -20.63 45.22 10.34
C ALA A 178 -20.04 46.50 10.99
N PRO A 179 -19.59 47.49 10.20
CA PRO A 179 -19.07 48.75 10.74
C PRO A 179 -20.19 49.67 11.28
N ASP A 180 -20.10 50.11 12.53
CA ASP A 180 -21.02 51.08 13.15
C ASP A 180 -20.99 52.50 12.55
N SER A 181 -20.20 52.74 11.50
CA SER A 181 -19.96 54.06 10.92
C SER A 181 -19.71 54.01 9.41
N PRO A 182 -20.29 54.93 8.62
CA PRO A 182 -20.02 55.05 7.19
C PRO A 182 -18.58 55.44 6.85
N GLU A 183 -17.74 55.78 7.84
CA GLU A 183 -16.31 56.03 7.64
C GLU A 183 -15.47 54.73 7.54
N SER A 184 -16.05 53.56 7.82
CA SER A 184 -15.37 52.24 7.73
C SER A 184 -16.03 51.33 6.70
N THR A 185 -15.26 50.55 5.95
CA THR A 185 -15.74 49.51 5.02
C THR A 185 -15.35 48.10 5.47
N VAL A 186 -15.05 47.96 6.76
CA VAL A 186 -14.43 46.77 7.33
C VAL A 186 -15.47 45.90 8.06
N LEU A 187 -15.60 44.66 7.63
CA LEU A 187 -16.31 43.61 8.36
C LEU A 187 -15.34 42.91 9.31
N SER A 188 -15.74 42.62 10.55
CA SER A 188 -14.95 41.75 11.45
C SER A 188 -15.60 40.37 11.55
N TYR A 189 -14.78 39.31 11.54
CA TYR A 189 -15.25 37.92 11.60
C TYR A 189 -14.33 37.06 12.47
N THR A 190 -14.92 36.06 13.13
CA THR A 190 -14.22 34.99 13.85
C THR A 190 -14.87 33.67 13.45
N VAL A 191 -14.08 32.73 12.94
CA VAL A 191 -14.59 31.44 12.44
C VAL A 191 -15.18 30.65 13.62
N PRO A 192 -16.44 30.17 13.54
CA PRO A 192 -17.02 29.27 14.53
C PRO A 192 -16.19 27.98 14.70
N ALA A 193 -15.99 27.55 15.95
CA ALA A 193 -15.22 26.34 16.25
C ALA A 193 -15.88 25.06 15.71
N GLU A 194 -17.21 24.99 15.80
CA GLU A 194 -18.05 23.92 15.25
C GLU A 194 -18.26 24.12 13.74
N VAL A 195 -17.82 23.15 12.92
CA VAL A 195 -17.89 23.27 11.44
C VAL A 195 -19.32 23.53 10.96
N GLY A 196 -20.32 22.81 11.48
CA GLY A 196 -21.74 22.97 11.13
C GLY A 196 -22.38 24.33 11.49
N ASN A 197 -21.65 25.23 12.15
CA ASN A 197 -22.05 26.62 12.37
C ASN A 197 -21.30 27.62 11.46
N GLN A 198 -20.24 27.19 10.77
CA GLN A 198 -19.51 28.01 9.80
C GLN A 198 -20.38 28.25 8.55
N LYS A 199 -20.20 29.39 7.89
CA LYS A 199 -20.94 29.79 6.68
C LYS A 199 -19.97 30.18 5.57
N ASP A 200 -20.37 29.94 4.33
CA ASP A 200 -19.68 30.43 3.14
C ASP A 200 -20.02 31.91 2.94
N ILE A 201 -19.18 32.80 3.49
CA ILE A 201 -19.45 34.24 3.45
C ILE A 201 -19.16 34.76 2.05
N VAL A 202 -20.17 35.39 1.45
CA VAL A 202 -20.07 36.09 0.17
C VAL A 202 -20.28 37.59 0.35
N VAL A 203 -19.53 38.40 -0.40
CA VAL A 203 -19.67 39.87 -0.43
C VAL A 203 -19.76 40.41 -1.85
N ALA A 204 -20.46 41.52 -2.02
CA ALA A 204 -20.49 42.31 -3.26
C ALA A 204 -20.10 43.76 -2.98
N THR A 205 -19.63 44.46 -4.01
CA THR A 205 -19.24 45.88 -3.92
C THR A 205 -19.41 46.54 -5.28
N THR A 206 -20.05 47.71 -5.31
CA THR A 206 -20.23 48.49 -6.55
C THR A 206 -19.08 49.48 -6.77
N ASP A 207 -19.00 50.06 -7.96
CA ASP A 207 -18.37 51.38 -8.15
C ASP A 207 -19.25 52.51 -7.57
N TYR A 208 -18.79 53.75 -7.65
CA TYR A 208 -19.61 54.92 -7.31
C TYR A 208 -20.67 55.17 -8.40
N LEU A 209 -21.94 54.91 -8.06
CA LEU A 209 -23.10 55.20 -8.89
C LEU A 209 -23.57 56.64 -8.66
N ASN A 210 -24.10 57.30 -9.70
CA ASN A 210 -24.61 58.67 -9.57
C ASN A 210 -25.94 58.70 -8.79
N GLY A 211 -26.15 59.74 -7.97
CA GLY A 211 -27.36 59.90 -7.16
C GLY A 211 -28.66 60.06 -7.96
N ASN A 212 -28.55 60.31 -9.28
CA ASN A 212 -29.65 60.33 -10.24
C ASN A 212 -29.58 59.19 -11.28
N SER A 213 -28.97 58.05 -10.94
CA SER A 213 -28.82 56.91 -11.87
C SER A 213 -30.17 56.34 -12.31
N GLN A 214 -31.14 56.23 -11.39
CA GLN A 214 -32.48 55.66 -11.63
C GLN A 214 -32.44 54.25 -12.27
N THR A 215 -31.43 53.45 -11.87
CA THR A 215 -31.16 52.10 -12.38
C THR A 215 -31.24 51.06 -11.27
N ARG A 216 -31.51 49.79 -11.62
CA ARG A 216 -31.22 48.65 -10.74
C ARG A 216 -29.72 48.63 -10.40
N VAL A 217 -29.36 48.46 -9.13
CA VAL A 217 -27.98 48.40 -8.65
C VAL A 217 -27.40 47.01 -8.91
N PRO A 218 -26.33 46.86 -9.72
CA PRO A 218 -25.72 45.56 -9.97
C PRO A 218 -24.84 45.13 -8.78
N LEU A 219 -25.14 43.98 -8.18
CA LEU A 219 -24.34 43.37 -7.12
C LEU A 219 -23.71 42.07 -7.62
N THR A 220 -22.38 42.04 -7.69
CA THR A 220 -21.62 40.87 -8.11
C THR A 220 -20.91 40.26 -6.90
N PHE A 221 -21.45 39.14 -6.41
CA PHE A 221 -20.97 38.50 -5.18
C PHE A 221 -19.74 37.61 -5.40
N LYS A 222 -18.88 37.54 -4.38
CA LYS A 222 -17.63 36.76 -4.32
C LYS A 222 -17.47 36.13 -2.94
N HIS A 223 -17.02 34.88 -2.89
CA HIS A 223 -16.66 34.20 -1.64
C HIS A 223 -15.43 34.86 -0.98
N ILE A 224 -15.46 35.07 0.34
CA ILE A 224 -14.32 35.65 1.09
C ILE A 224 -13.61 34.65 2.01
N CYS A 225 -14.18 33.47 2.21
CA CYS A 225 -13.53 32.36 2.90
C CYS A 225 -12.64 31.54 1.94
N THR A 226 -11.84 30.63 2.50
CA THR A 226 -11.28 29.48 1.79
C THR A 226 -12.04 28.23 2.22
N ALA A 227 -12.54 27.46 1.27
CA ALA A 227 -13.15 26.16 1.52
C ALA A 227 -12.04 25.10 1.70
N VAL A 228 -12.04 24.34 2.80
CA VAL A 228 -11.05 23.28 3.07
C VAL A 228 -11.77 21.95 3.27
N ARG A 229 -11.43 20.94 2.46
CA ARG A 229 -12.08 19.62 2.45
C ARG A 229 -11.08 18.47 2.36
N PHE A 230 -11.51 17.27 2.74
CA PHE A 230 -10.69 16.06 2.78
C PHE A 230 -11.28 14.94 1.92
N VAL A 231 -10.40 14.26 1.18
CA VAL A 231 -10.72 13.14 0.28
C VAL A 231 -9.67 12.05 0.41
N VAL A 232 -9.97 10.83 -0.06
CA VAL A 232 -9.01 9.73 -0.20
C VAL A 232 -7.94 10.13 -1.22
N GLY A 233 -6.68 9.81 -0.91
CA GLY A 233 -5.54 9.94 -1.81
C GLY A 233 -5.20 8.66 -2.56
N GLY A 234 -3.91 8.33 -2.67
CA GLY A 234 -3.45 7.15 -3.43
C GLY A 234 -3.78 5.80 -2.77
N GLN A 235 -3.83 5.74 -1.44
CA GLN A 235 -4.21 4.54 -0.68
C GLN A 235 -4.77 4.94 0.69
N ILE A 236 -5.79 4.24 1.17
CA ILE A 236 -6.28 4.33 2.55
C ILE A 236 -6.52 2.91 3.07
N GLN A 237 -6.20 2.62 4.33
CA GLN A 237 -6.38 1.28 4.90
C GLN A 237 -7.84 1.04 5.34
N PRO A 238 -8.32 -0.22 5.45
CA PRO A 238 -9.68 -0.51 5.92
C PRO A 238 -9.88 -0.10 7.39
N GLY A 239 -10.90 0.72 7.66
CA GLY A 239 -11.16 1.26 9.00
C GLY A 239 -12.25 2.33 9.01
N THR A 240 -12.20 3.23 9.99
CA THR A 240 -13.10 4.39 10.11
C THR A 240 -12.32 5.65 10.42
N VAL A 241 -12.42 6.69 9.58
CA VAL A 241 -12.00 8.05 9.94
C VAL A 241 -13.01 8.60 10.95
N LYS A 242 -12.56 8.82 12.19
CA LYS A 242 -13.39 9.20 13.36
C LYS A 242 -13.42 10.69 13.63
N SER A 243 -12.36 11.42 13.28
CA SER A 243 -12.38 12.89 13.27
C SER A 243 -11.23 13.45 12.47
N ILE A 244 -11.41 14.67 11.95
CA ILE A 244 -10.32 15.48 11.40
C ILE A 244 -10.27 16.80 12.17
N THR A 245 -9.08 17.19 12.59
CA THR A 245 -8.82 18.43 13.33
C THR A 245 -7.72 19.24 12.67
N LEU A 246 -8.02 20.48 12.29
CA LEU A 246 -7.04 21.49 11.89
C LEU A 246 -6.53 22.20 13.15
N LYS A 247 -5.21 22.35 13.33
CA LYS A 247 -4.58 23.03 14.48
C LYS A 247 -3.63 24.13 14.00
N GLY A 248 -3.40 25.14 14.84
CA GLY A 248 -2.46 26.25 14.56
C GLY A 248 -2.99 27.28 13.54
N ILE A 249 -4.29 27.32 13.30
CA ILE A 249 -4.92 28.11 12.23
C ILE A 249 -5.35 29.50 12.75
N LYS A 250 -5.02 30.58 12.04
CA LYS A 250 -5.48 31.94 12.39
C LYS A 250 -7.00 32.03 12.27
N ASN A 251 -7.69 32.42 13.35
CA ASN A 251 -9.13 32.19 13.51
C ASN A 251 -10.04 33.43 13.44
N SER A 252 -9.48 34.64 13.49
CA SER A 252 -10.24 35.89 13.37
C SER A 252 -9.50 36.93 12.53
N GLY A 253 -10.25 37.87 11.97
CA GLY A 253 -9.71 38.91 11.10
C GLY A 253 -10.73 39.97 10.72
N ALA A 254 -10.22 40.96 10.00
CA ALA A 254 -10.94 42.10 9.46
C ALA A 254 -10.88 42.06 7.92
N TYR A 255 -12.02 42.12 7.25
CA TYR A 255 -12.16 42.13 5.80
C TYR A 255 -12.56 43.54 5.31
N ASP A 256 -11.69 44.19 4.55
CA ASP A 256 -12.01 45.46 3.89
C ASP A 256 -12.75 45.23 2.56
N MET A 257 -14.02 45.63 2.52
CA MET A 257 -14.84 45.58 1.31
C MET A 257 -14.49 46.66 0.27
N SER A 258 -13.54 47.57 0.54
CA SER A 258 -13.24 48.70 -0.38
C SER A 258 -12.76 48.26 -1.77
N GLY A 259 -12.25 47.04 -1.91
CA GLY A 259 -11.75 46.45 -3.16
C GLY A 259 -10.22 46.33 -3.24
N THR A 260 -9.54 46.24 -2.11
CA THR A 260 -8.07 46.08 -2.02
C THR A 260 -7.60 44.69 -2.47
N ALA A 261 -6.35 44.58 -2.91
CA ALA A 261 -5.76 43.32 -3.39
C ALA A 261 -5.50 42.30 -2.26
N THR A 262 -5.36 42.76 -1.02
CA THR A 262 -5.18 41.95 0.19
C THR A 262 -6.25 42.34 1.22
N PRO A 263 -7.52 41.95 1.03
CA PRO A 263 -8.63 42.51 1.79
C PRO A 263 -8.73 42.00 3.23
N TRP A 264 -8.14 40.83 3.53
CA TRP A 264 -8.06 40.31 4.91
C TRP A 264 -6.84 40.81 5.67
N THR A 265 -7.07 41.36 6.86
CA THR A 265 -6.07 41.54 7.91
C THR A 265 -6.38 40.56 9.04
N LEU A 266 -5.49 39.60 9.30
CA LEU A 266 -5.69 38.55 10.30
C LEU A 266 -5.24 39.02 11.70
N ALA A 267 -5.92 38.55 12.75
CA ALA A 267 -5.47 38.70 14.12
C ALA A 267 -4.41 37.64 14.49
N GLU A 268 -3.60 37.89 15.51
CA GLU A 268 -2.50 36.96 15.85
C GLU A 268 -2.94 35.63 16.48
N GLY A 269 -4.18 35.53 16.97
CA GLY A 269 -4.71 34.34 17.60
C GLY A 269 -4.81 33.15 16.64
N THR A 270 -4.46 31.95 17.13
CA THR A 270 -4.66 30.67 16.44
C THR A 270 -5.60 29.77 17.23
N ALA A 271 -6.47 29.05 16.54
CA ALA A 271 -7.37 28.06 17.13
C ALA A 271 -7.15 26.65 16.54
N GLY A 272 -7.88 25.69 17.11
CA GLY A 272 -8.11 24.38 16.51
C GLY A 272 -9.58 24.24 16.10
N PHE A 273 -9.84 23.57 14.98
CA PHE A 273 -11.16 23.31 14.42
C PHE A 273 -11.30 21.83 14.18
N SER A 274 -12.33 21.19 14.73
CA SER A 274 -12.51 19.74 14.68
C SER A 274 -13.87 19.38 14.10
N GLN A 275 -13.90 18.28 13.35
CA GLN A 275 -15.14 17.63 12.94
C GLN A 275 -15.05 16.13 13.25
N THR A 276 -16.02 15.65 14.02
CA THR A 276 -16.30 14.22 14.17
C THR A 276 -16.84 13.66 12.85
N LEU A 277 -16.34 12.49 12.48
CA LEU A 277 -16.75 11.73 11.30
C LEU A 277 -17.05 10.28 11.70
N ASP A 278 -17.80 9.58 10.87
CA ASP A 278 -17.95 8.13 10.91
C ASP A 278 -17.75 7.54 9.51
N LYS A 279 -16.74 8.07 8.80
CA LYS A 279 -16.42 7.64 7.42
C LYS A 279 -15.73 6.29 7.48
N VAL A 280 -16.52 5.23 7.33
CA VAL A 280 -16.02 3.87 7.06
C VAL A 280 -15.25 3.88 5.74
N THR A 281 -14.19 3.07 5.69
CA THR A 281 -13.27 2.90 4.56
C THR A 281 -13.01 1.42 4.32
N SER A 282 -13.03 0.98 3.07
CA SER A 282 -12.85 -0.42 2.66
C SER A 282 -11.45 -0.76 2.15
N GLY A 283 -10.62 0.24 1.88
CA GLY A 283 -9.29 0.07 1.27
C GLY A 283 -9.33 -0.15 -0.25
N SER A 284 -10.47 0.15 -0.87
CA SER A 284 -10.72 0.01 -2.31
C SER A 284 -11.35 1.26 -2.92
N GLU A 285 -11.35 2.36 -2.18
CA GLU A 285 -11.75 3.69 -2.64
C GLU A 285 -10.88 4.22 -3.77
N THR A 286 -11.51 4.85 -4.76
CA THR A 286 -10.81 5.61 -5.81
C THR A 286 -10.17 6.88 -5.24
N ASP A 287 -8.99 7.25 -5.74
CA ASP A 287 -8.36 8.54 -5.44
C ASP A 287 -9.34 9.70 -5.72
N GLY A 288 -9.53 10.58 -4.75
CA GLY A 288 -10.53 11.66 -4.76
C GLY A 288 -11.89 11.33 -4.11
N ALA A 289 -12.13 10.10 -3.65
CA ALA A 289 -13.39 9.75 -2.97
C ALA A 289 -13.59 10.55 -1.67
N GLU A 290 -14.82 11.00 -1.39
CA GLU A 290 -15.10 11.91 -0.26
C GLU A 290 -14.81 11.30 1.11
N ILE A 291 -14.08 12.04 1.97
CA ILE A 291 -13.96 11.78 3.41
C ILE A 291 -14.83 12.77 4.18
N THR A 292 -14.74 14.06 3.87
CA THR A 292 -15.73 15.08 4.26
C THR A 292 -16.75 15.28 3.14
N THR A 293 -18.04 15.24 3.48
CA THR A 293 -19.13 15.66 2.60
C THR A 293 -19.12 17.17 2.35
N ALA A 294 -19.97 17.67 1.45
CA ALA A 294 -20.14 19.11 1.22
C ALA A 294 -20.37 19.92 2.50
N GLU A 295 -21.28 19.48 3.37
CA GLU A 295 -21.58 20.12 4.67
C GLU A 295 -20.41 20.04 5.67
N GLY A 296 -19.51 19.07 5.50
CA GLY A 296 -18.27 18.93 6.26
C GLY A 296 -17.08 19.73 5.70
N THR A 297 -17.34 20.72 4.85
CA THR A 297 -16.31 21.62 4.35
C THR A 297 -16.02 22.69 5.40
N PHE A 298 -14.77 22.83 5.83
CA PHE A 298 -14.35 23.89 6.73
C PHE A 298 -14.31 25.23 5.97
N MET A 299 -14.97 26.26 6.46
CA MET A 299 -15.01 27.60 5.88
C MET A 299 -14.07 28.54 6.63
N MET A 300 -12.82 28.58 6.16
CA MET A 300 -11.68 29.16 6.89
C MET A 300 -11.31 30.55 6.40
N LEU A 301 -10.53 31.29 7.21
CA LEU A 301 -9.92 32.54 6.77
C LEU A 301 -8.77 32.29 5.79
N PRO A 302 -8.71 32.98 4.64
CA PRO A 302 -7.59 32.91 3.72
C PRO A 302 -6.29 33.35 4.39
N GLN A 303 -5.24 32.53 4.29
CA GLN A 303 -3.97 32.72 4.99
C GLN A 303 -2.84 31.87 4.38
N VAL A 304 -1.59 32.27 4.59
CA VAL A 304 -0.46 31.33 4.49
C VAL A 304 -0.26 30.73 5.87
N LEU A 305 -0.28 29.40 5.97
CA LEU A 305 -0.18 28.69 7.24
C LEU A 305 1.21 28.85 7.85
N ALA A 306 1.26 29.21 9.13
CA ALA A 306 2.50 29.37 9.88
C ALA A 306 3.07 28.02 10.38
N ASP A 307 4.30 28.06 10.91
CA ASP A 307 4.88 26.94 11.63
C ASP A 307 3.98 26.53 12.82
N GLY A 308 3.82 25.22 13.02
CA GLY A 308 2.88 24.66 13.99
C GLY A 308 1.46 24.45 13.47
N ALA A 309 1.15 24.82 12.22
CA ALA A 309 -0.10 24.41 11.58
C ALA A 309 -0.09 22.91 11.21
N THR A 310 -1.09 22.15 11.66
CA THR A 310 -1.20 20.69 11.41
C THR A 310 -2.62 20.24 11.06
N VAL A 311 -2.72 19.16 10.28
CA VAL A 311 -3.88 18.27 10.27
C VAL A 311 -3.63 17.18 11.29
N GLU A 312 -4.64 16.83 12.07
CA GLU A 312 -4.69 15.65 12.91
C GLU A 312 -5.91 14.81 12.53
N VAL A 313 -5.73 13.50 12.36
CA VAL A 313 -6.76 12.55 11.97
C VAL A 313 -6.84 11.47 13.04
N VAL A 314 -8.01 11.25 13.62
CA VAL A 314 -8.26 10.06 14.44
C VAL A 314 -8.82 8.99 13.51
N PHE A 315 -8.11 7.88 13.40
CA PHE A 315 -8.48 6.75 12.56
C PHE A 315 -8.61 5.49 13.42
N ARG A 316 -9.72 4.77 13.28
CA ARG A 316 -9.90 3.46 13.89
C ARG A 316 -9.65 2.39 12.84
N ASP A 317 -8.58 1.64 13.01
CA ASP A 317 -8.25 0.50 12.16
C ASP A 317 -9.17 -0.70 12.47
N ASN A 318 -9.56 -1.46 11.44
CA ASN A 318 -10.46 -2.62 11.58
C ASN A 318 -9.79 -3.88 12.18
N GLN A 319 -8.45 -3.95 12.21
CA GLN A 319 -7.68 -5.11 12.71
C GLN A 319 -7.54 -5.08 14.24
N SER A 320 -7.13 -3.93 14.80
CA SER A 320 -6.97 -3.72 16.25
C SER A 320 -8.21 -3.13 16.93
N ASN A 321 -9.10 -2.49 16.17
CA ASN A 321 -10.28 -1.75 16.67
C ASN A 321 -9.94 -0.63 17.67
N GLN A 322 -8.69 -0.14 17.68
CA GLN A 322 -8.22 0.98 18.51
C GLN A 322 -8.25 2.30 17.73
N ASP A 323 -8.55 3.40 18.42
CA ASP A 323 -8.41 4.75 17.87
C ASP A 323 -6.93 5.17 17.85
N ARG A 324 -6.42 5.54 16.68
CA ARG A 324 -5.03 5.94 16.45
C ARG A 324 -5.03 7.39 15.96
N THR A 325 -4.35 8.27 16.69
CA THR A 325 -4.19 9.68 16.30
C THR A 325 -2.95 9.82 15.41
N LEU A 326 -3.17 10.28 14.18
CA LEU A 326 -2.14 10.56 13.19
C LEU A 326 -2.08 12.06 12.93
N SER A 327 -0.91 12.64 12.66
CA SER A 327 -0.78 14.08 12.42
C SER A 327 0.25 14.41 11.35
N ALA A 328 -0.03 15.44 10.56
CA ALA A 328 0.85 15.96 9.53
C ALA A 328 0.88 17.49 9.58
N SER A 329 2.08 18.08 9.60
CA SER A 329 2.24 19.52 9.42
C SER A 329 1.79 19.93 8.02
N ILE A 330 1.06 21.04 7.96
CA ILE A 330 0.64 21.72 6.73
C ILE A 330 1.20 23.15 6.65
N ALA A 331 2.22 23.44 7.48
CA ALA A 331 2.90 24.73 7.52
C ALA A 331 3.40 25.17 6.13
N GLY A 332 3.39 26.49 5.91
CA GLY A 332 3.70 27.14 4.64
C GLY A 332 2.61 27.03 3.57
N THR A 333 1.61 26.14 3.69
CA THR A 333 0.53 26.00 2.68
C THR A 333 -0.27 27.28 2.55
N GLU A 334 -0.58 27.69 1.33
CA GLU A 334 -1.45 28.83 1.05
C GLU A 334 -2.92 28.37 0.99
N TRP A 335 -3.78 29.10 1.69
CA TRP A 335 -5.24 29.03 1.62
C TRP A 335 -5.74 30.31 0.94
N PRO A 336 -5.94 30.30 -0.39
CA PRO A 336 -6.32 31.51 -1.13
C PRO A 336 -7.83 31.81 -1.04
N ILE A 337 -8.17 33.09 -1.19
CA ILE A 337 -9.54 33.61 -1.05
C ILE A 337 -10.47 33.14 -2.18
N GLY A 338 -11.64 32.60 -1.80
CA GLY A 338 -12.68 32.16 -2.74
C GLY A 338 -12.31 30.93 -3.58
N LYS A 339 -11.42 30.08 -3.06
CA LYS A 339 -10.94 28.84 -3.68
C LYS A 339 -11.18 27.66 -2.74
N THR A 340 -11.11 26.45 -3.28
CA THR A 340 -11.11 25.21 -2.50
C THR A 340 -9.70 24.67 -2.34
N VAL A 341 -9.31 24.32 -1.12
CA VAL A 341 -8.12 23.53 -0.81
C VAL A 341 -8.58 22.11 -0.48
N THR A 342 -8.25 21.17 -1.36
CA THR A 342 -8.55 19.75 -1.16
C THR A 342 -7.30 19.05 -0.61
N TYR A 343 -7.41 18.48 0.59
CA TYR A 343 -6.39 17.62 1.18
C TYR A 343 -6.70 16.15 0.88
N LYS A 344 -5.87 15.52 0.05
CA LYS A 344 -5.86 14.07 -0.17
C LYS A 344 -5.17 13.39 0.99
N LEU A 345 -5.89 12.57 1.74
CA LEU A 345 -5.38 11.77 2.85
C LEU A 345 -5.01 10.36 2.39
N SER A 346 -3.83 9.89 2.77
CA SER A 346 -3.43 8.50 2.58
C SER A 346 -2.88 7.91 3.87
N ILE A 347 -3.40 6.74 4.24
CA ILE A 347 -3.13 6.05 5.50
C ILE A 347 -2.81 4.59 5.14
N THR A 348 -1.59 4.19 5.39
CA THR A 348 -1.03 2.88 5.03
C THR A 348 -0.89 1.98 6.26
N PRO A 349 -1.17 0.66 6.15
CA PRO A 349 -0.93 -0.30 7.22
C PRO A 349 0.57 -0.64 7.25
N GLU A 350 1.38 0.22 7.87
CA GLU A 350 2.84 0.12 7.79
C GLU A 350 3.44 -0.89 8.77
N TYR A 351 3.53 -2.13 8.30
CA TYR A 351 4.67 -2.99 8.58
C TYR A 351 5.50 -3.12 7.30
N ASP A 352 6.69 -2.51 7.28
CA ASP A 352 7.62 -2.62 6.15
C ASP A 352 8.36 -3.96 6.25
N MET A 353 7.72 -5.01 5.69
CA MET A 353 8.29 -6.34 5.53
C MET A 353 8.46 -6.68 4.04
N ASP A 354 9.34 -7.63 3.75
CA ASP A 354 9.66 -8.09 2.40
C ASP A 354 10.24 -9.52 2.47
N ILE A 355 10.18 -10.27 1.37
CA ILE A 355 10.74 -11.63 1.28
C ILE A 355 11.53 -11.77 -0.03
N GLU A 356 12.86 -11.78 0.09
CA GLU A 356 13.77 -12.11 -1.02
C GLU A 356 13.73 -13.63 -1.26
N VAL A 357 13.49 -14.04 -2.51
CA VAL A 357 13.43 -15.45 -2.95
C VAL A 357 14.25 -15.64 -4.24
N PRO A 358 14.66 -16.87 -4.59
CA PRO A 358 15.31 -17.13 -5.88
C PRO A 358 14.44 -16.74 -7.08
N GLU A 359 15.04 -16.09 -8.08
CA GLU A 359 14.35 -15.76 -9.35
C GLU A 359 14.18 -16.98 -10.27
N GLU A 360 15.01 -18.02 -10.09
CA GLU A 360 15.03 -19.22 -10.93
C GLU A 360 13.93 -20.22 -10.53
N LYS A 361 13.22 -20.77 -11.52
CA LYS A 361 12.30 -21.91 -11.33
C LYS A 361 13.04 -23.05 -10.63
N GLN A 362 12.36 -23.75 -9.73
CA GLN A 362 12.91 -24.89 -9.01
C GLN A 362 12.37 -26.21 -9.61
N ASP A 363 13.15 -27.29 -9.52
CA ASP A 363 12.74 -28.57 -10.11
C ASP A 363 11.73 -29.35 -9.24
N ALA A 364 11.08 -30.32 -9.86
CA ALA A 364 10.06 -31.18 -9.29
C ALA A 364 10.58 -32.16 -8.21
N HIS A 365 11.89 -32.31 -8.04
CA HIS A 365 12.47 -33.21 -7.04
C HIS A 365 12.51 -32.60 -5.63
N TYR A 366 13.11 -33.28 -4.65
CA TYR A 366 13.32 -32.68 -3.32
C TYR A 366 14.36 -31.57 -3.42
N ILE A 367 14.05 -30.38 -2.90
CA ILE A 367 14.85 -29.16 -3.09
C ILE A 367 15.05 -28.40 -1.78
N SER A 368 16.10 -27.60 -1.71
CA SER A 368 16.32 -26.64 -0.63
C SER A 368 17.07 -25.40 -1.09
N PHE A 369 16.59 -24.22 -0.71
CA PHE A 369 17.16 -22.93 -1.09
C PHE A 369 17.00 -21.88 0.04
N PRO A 370 17.86 -20.86 0.11
CA PRO A 370 17.70 -19.77 1.06
C PRO A 370 16.62 -18.77 0.60
N ILE A 371 15.95 -18.14 1.57
CA ILE A 371 15.14 -16.93 1.42
C ILE A 371 15.55 -15.92 2.51
N THR A 372 15.35 -14.63 2.26
CA THR A 372 15.56 -13.57 3.28
C THR A 372 14.22 -12.95 3.65
N VAL A 373 13.83 -12.98 4.92
CA VAL A 373 12.72 -12.16 5.42
C VAL A 373 13.28 -10.85 5.96
N ASN A 374 12.92 -9.74 5.32
CA ASN A 374 13.24 -8.39 5.72
C ASN A 374 12.10 -7.83 6.60
N VAL A 375 12.43 -7.22 7.75
CA VAL A 375 11.44 -6.59 8.65
C VAL A 375 12.00 -5.28 9.21
N LYS A 376 11.33 -4.15 8.92
CA LYS A 376 11.77 -2.79 9.32
C LYS A 376 10.69 -2.09 10.16
N ASP A 377 11.12 -1.16 11.02
CA ASP A 377 10.29 -0.29 11.88
C ASP A 377 9.20 -1.00 12.72
N TYR A 378 9.29 -2.32 12.88
CA TYR A 378 8.30 -3.18 13.51
C TYR A 378 8.84 -3.82 14.80
N THR A 379 8.02 -3.85 15.86
CA THR A 379 8.40 -4.31 17.21
C THR A 379 7.57 -5.48 17.75
N GLY A 380 6.52 -5.90 17.02
CA GLY A 380 5.64 -6.99 17.42
C GLY A 380 6.14 -8.38 17.05
N ASN A 381 5.29 -9.38 17.22
CA ASN A 381 5.51 -10.72 16.70
C ASN A 381 4.98 -10.82 15.27
N TRP A 382 5.69 -11.53 14.40
CA TRP A 382 5.30 -11.79 13.02
C TRP A 382 5.45 -13.28 12.71
N LYS A 383 4.81 -13.73 11.65
CA LYS A 383 4.67 -15.14 11.28
C LYS A 383 5.01 -15.33 9.81
N LEU A 384 5.87 -16.32 9.53
CA LEU A 384 6.20 -16.81 8.19
C LEU A 384 5.56 -18.18 7.99
N THR A 385 4.83 -18.32 6.88
CA THR A 385 4.15 -19.55 6.45
C THR A 385 4.27 -19.74 4.93
N SER A 386 3.78 -20.87 4.44
CA SER A 386 3.57 -21.10 3.00
C SER A 386 2.15 -21.57 2.71
N ASN A 387 1.70 -21.37 1.47
CA ASN A 387 0.46 -21.95 0.93
C ASN A 387 0.48 -23.51 0.89
N LEU A 388 1.64 -24.14 1.05
CA LEU A 388 1.83 -25.60 1.02
C LEU A 388 2.41 -26.14 2.36
N PRO A 389 1.65 -26.09 3.48
CA PRO A 389 2.18 -26.38 4.83
C PRO A 389 2.64 -27.84 5.06
N ASP A 390 2.13 -28.80 4.27
CA ASP A 390 2.55 -30.21 4.32
C ASP A 390 3.76 -30.52 3.41
N ALA A 391 4.30 -29.50 2.71
CA ALA A 391 5.36 -29.65 1.72
C ALA A 391 6.55 -28.70 1.93
N VAL A 392 6.34 -27.56 2.59
CA VAL A 392 7.34 -26.48 2.75
C VAL A 392 7.70 -26.33 4.23
N TYR A 393 9.00 -26.37 4.52
CA TYR A 393 9.55 -26.31 5.88
C TYR A 393 10.71 -25.30 5.96
N PHE A 394 10.90 -24.70 7.13
CA PHE A 394 11.84 -23.60 7.37
C PHE A 394 12.79 -23.92 8.54
N THR A 395 14.08 -23.60 8.36
CA THR A 395 15.08 -23.54 9.46
C THR A 395 16.01 -22.33 9.29
N GLN A 396 16.52 -21.77 10.39
CA GLN A 396 17.59 -20.76 10.36
C GLN A 396 19.00 -21.38 10.41
N ILE A 397 19.09 -22.67 10.73
CA ILE A 397 20.36 -23.39 10.94
C ILE A 397 20.32 -24.68 10.14
N GLN A 398 21.26 -24.84 9.21
CA GLN A 398 21.50 -26.11 8.54
C GLN A 398 22.33 -27.05 9.44
N THR A 399 22.01 -28.35 9.43
CA THR A 399 22.90 -29.39 9.93
C THR A 399 24.07 -29.62 8.96
N GLU A 400 25.05 -30.44 9.36
CA GLU A 400 26.23 -30.70 8.52
C GLU A 400 25.88 -31.49 7.26
N LEU A 401 24.96 -32.45 7.38
CA LEU A 401 24.40 -33.18 6.23
C LEU A 401 23.63 -32.24 5.28
N GLN A 402 22.88 -31.28 5.82
CA GLN A 402 22.18 -30.28 5.03
C GLN A 402 23.14 -29.33 4.26
N ARG A 403 24.28 -28.96 4.85
CA ARG A 403 25.35 -28.24 4.13
C ARG A 403 25.99 -29.05 3.01
N GLN A 404 26.01 -30.38 3.15
CA GLN A 404 26.47 -31.33 2.13
C GLN A 404 25.41 -31.62 1.04
N GLY A 405 24.29 -30.88 1.05
CA GLY A 405 23.22 -30.96 0.05
C GLY A 405 22.15 -32.02 0.31
N TYR A 406 22.16 -32.71 1.45
CA TYR A 406 21.15 -33.72 1.77
C TYR A 406 19.82 -33.11 2.23
N TRP A 407 18.72 -33.52 1.60
CA TRP A 407 17.36 -33.27 2.10
C TRP A 407 17.04 -34.28 3.21
N ILE A 408 17.22 -33.89 4.47
CA ILE A 408 17.07 -34.77 5.65
C ILE A 408 15.68 -34.59 6.27
N ASP A 409 14.89 -35.67 6.34
CA ASP A 409 13.50 -35.66 6.81
C ASP A 409 13.36 -35.25 8.29
N GLU A 410 14.33 -35.59 9.13
CA GLU A 410 14.37 -35.24 10.55
C GLU A 410 14.82 -33.79 10.82
N ASP A 411 15.56 -33.17 9.89
CA ASP A 411 16.18 -31.84 10.05
C ASP A 411 15.48 -30.73 9.22
N LYS A 412 14.47 -31.08 8.39
CA LYS A 412 13.80 -30.14 7.46
C LYS A 412 13.21 -28.87 8.09
N GLY A 413 13.02 -28.86 9.42
CA GLY A 413 12.55 -27.70 10.16
C GLY A 413 11.03 -27.68 10.38
N ASN A 414 10.45 -26.48 10.46
CA ASN A 414 9.05 -26.27 10.84
C ASN A 414 8.25 -25.74 9.65
N ALA A 415 6.98 -26.13 9.50
CA ALA A 415 6.08 -25.59 8.46
C ALA A 415 5.67 -24.12 8.68
N GLU A 416 6.02 -23.57 9.85
CA GLU A 416 5.68 -22.22 10.30
C GLU A 416 6.82 -21.70 11.19
N ILE A 417 7.13 -20.40 11.08
CA ILE A 417 8.02 -19.69 12.01
C ILE A 417 7.27 -18.51 12.60
N THR A 418 7.44 -18.28 13.91
CA THR A 418 7.14 -16.99 14.55
C THR A 418 8.44 -16.26 14.85
N GLY A 419 8.56 -15.01 14.39
CA GLY A 419 9.63 -14.09 14.72
C GLY A 419 9.15 -12.90 15.55
N THR A 420 10.08 -12.09 16.04
CA THR A 420 9.79 -10.91 16.86
C THR A 420 10.70 -9.75 16.49
N GLY A 421 10.12 -8.57 16.29
CA GLY A 421 10.85 -7.33 16.01
C GLY A 421 11.45 -7.24 14.61
N SER A 422 12.19 -6.15 14.39
CA SER A 422 12.86 -5.81 13.14
C SER A 422 14.20 -6.55 12.97
N GLY A 423 14.58 -6.81 11.73
CA GLY A 423 15.82 -7.49 11.38
C GLY A 423 15.83 -7.96 9.92
N VAL A 424 16.91 -8.65 9.58
CA VAL A 424 17.09 -9.37 8.31
C VAL A 424 17.31 -10.83 8.68
N PHE A 425 16.43 -11.71 8.25
CA PHE A 425 16.34 -13.09 8.73
C PHE A 425 16.44 -14.08 7.57
N THR A 426 17.61 -14.68 7.38
CA THR A 426 17.79 -15.77 6.41
C THR A 426 17.16 -17.05 6.92
N TYR A 427 16.35 -17.70 6.08
CA TYR A 427 15.80 -19.04 6.30
C TYR A 427 16.21 -19.96 5.16
N TYR A 428 16.60 -21.18 5.50
CA TYR A 428 16.76 -22.28 4.56
C TYR A 428 15.41 -22.98 4.44
N VAL A 429 14.84 -22.95 3.25
CA VAL A 429 13.59 -23.63 2.91
C VAL A 429 13.92 -25.05 2.48
N TYR A 430 13.18 -26.02 2.98
CA TYR A 430 13.18 -27.41 2.53
C TYR A 430 11.80 -27.72 1.94
N VAL A 431 11.75 -27.99 0.64
CA VAL A 431 10.50 -28.29 -0.06
C VAL A 431 10.50 -29.73 -0.53
N THR A 432 9.39 -30.43 -0.34
CA THR A 432 9.18 -31.75 -0.93
C THR A 432 9.06 -31.65 -2.45
N GLU A 433 9.21 -32.78 -3.11
CA GLU A 433 8.94 -32.93 -4.54
C GLU A 433 7.51 -32.51 -4.96
N ASN A 434 7.39 -32.02 -6.19
CA ASN A 434 6.13 -31.89 -6.91
C ASN A 434 5.88 -33.18 -7.71
N ILE A 435 4.75 -33.84 -7.46
CA ILE A 435 4.38 -35.11 -8.11
C ILE A 435 3.22 -34.96 -9.10
N GLY A 436 2.74 -33.71 -9.30
CA GLY A 436 1.61 -33.38 -10.15
C GLY A 436 1.90 -33.48 -11.65
N ASN A 437 0.94 -33.07 -12.47
CA ASN A 437 1.08 -32.97 -13.93
C ASN A 437 1.31 -31.51 -14.40
N GLU A 438 1.40 -30.58 -13.46
CA GLU A 438 1.50 -29.13 -13.68
C GLU A 438 2.44 -28.53 -12.62
N SER A 439 3.18 -27.47 -12.99
CA SER A 439 3.98 -26.67 -12.05
C SER A 439 3.11 -26.11 -10.92
N ARG A 440 3.71 -25.88 -9.74
CA ARG A 440 3.03 -25.29 -8.58
C ARG A 440 3.74 -24.03 -8.08
N ASN A 441 2.96 -23.02 -7.72
CA ASN A 441 3.46 -21.85 -7.02
C ASN A 441 3.67 -22.17 -5.54
N ILE A 442 4.92 -22.10 -5.08
CA ILE A 442 5.25 -22.02 -3.67
C ILE A 442 5.16 -20.55 -3.27
N GLU A 443 4.14 -20.20 -2.50
CA GLU A 443 4.00 -18.86 -1.95
C GLU A 443 4.58 -18.85 -0.54
N PHE A 444 5.43 -17.88 -0.26
CA PHE A 444 5.96 -17.55 1.06
C PHE A 444 5.24 -16.31 1.57
N GLN A 445 4.69 -16.38 2.77
CA GLN A 445 3.75 -15.39 3.30
C GLN A 445 4.22 -14.91 4.67
N VAL A 446 4.49 -13.61 4.82
CA VAL A 446 4.84 -12.97 6.09
C VAL A 446 3.78 -11.96 6.54
N ALA A 447 3.34 -12.06 7.80
CA ALA A 447 2.35 -11.17 8.38
C ALA A 447 2.56 -10.94 9.90
N PRO A 448 2.14 -9.79 10.45
CA PRO A 448 2.00 -9.57 11.89
C PRO A 448 1.07 -10.58 12.57
N VAL A 449 1.45 -11.02 13.77
CA VAL A 449 0.59 -11.85 14.64
C VAL A 449 -0.29 -10.92 15.48
N THR A 450 -1.52 -10.72 15.04
CA THR A 450 -2.52 -9.86 15.70
C THR A 450 -3.52 -10.66 16.53
N THR A 451 -4.13 -10.04 17.55
CA THR A 451 -5.25 -10.61 18.31
C THR A 451 -6.58 -10.13 17.71
N GLY A 452 -6.95 -10.63 16.53
CA GLY A 452 -8.13 -10.18 15.82
C GLY A 452 -8.15 -10.69 14.38
N THR A 453 -8.43 -9.79 13.43
CA THR A 453 -8.29 -10.06 12.00
C THR A 453 -6.81 -10.13 11.64
N THR A 454 -6.38 -11.23 11.00
CA THR A 454 -5.03 -11.36 10.43
C THR A 454 -4.88 -10.34 9.28
N PRO A 455 -3.77 -9.58 9.21
CA PRO A 455 -3.48 -8.74 8.04
C PRO A 455 -3.24 -9.58 6.78
N ASP A 456 -3.49 -9.00 5.60
CA ASP A 456 -3.16 -9.64 4.31
C ASP A 456 -1.64 -9.83 4.19
N PRO A 457 -1.12 -11.07 4.01
CA PRO A 457 0.31 -11.34 4.08
C PRO A 457 1.09 -10.75 2.91
N ILE A 458 2.25 -10.19 3.21
CA ILE A 458 3.25 -9.86 2.19
C ILE A 458 3.78 -11.18 1.63
N THR A 459 3.63 -11.35 0.31
CA THR A 459 3.75 -12.63 -0.37
C THR A 459 4.83 -12.58 -1.46
N ALA A 460 5.76 -13.52 -1.43
CA ALA A 460 6.71 -13.79 -2.52
C ALA A 460 6.49 -15.21 -3.05
N THR A 461 6.81 -15.44 -4.32
CA THR A 461 6.44 -16.69 -5.02
C THR A 461 7.62 -17.29 -5.77
N VAL A 462 7.80 -18.60 -5.65
CA VAL A 462 8.75 -19.41 -6.44
C VAL A 462 7.96 -20.48 -7.17
N GLU A 463 8.17 -20.63 -8.48
CA GLU A 463 7.57 -21.75 -9.25
C GLU A 463 8.40 -23.02 -9.04
N GLN A 464 7.74 -24.12 -8.67
CA GLN A 464 8.32 -25.46 -8.72
C GLN A 464 7.69 -26.26 -9.87
N LEU A 465 8.52 -26.72 -10.80
CA LEU A 465 8.12 -27.51 -11.96
C LEU A 465 7.43 -28.83 -11.55
N CYS A 466 6.73 -29.46 -12.49
CA CYS A 466 6.33 -30.87 -12.40
C CYS A 466 7.30 -31.77 -13.20
N PRO A 467 7.34 -33.08 -12.95
CA PRO A 467 8.12 -34.00 -13.77
C PRO A 467 7.57 -34.04 -15.19
N SER A 468 8.44 -34.02 -16.20
CA SER A 468 8.05 -34.07 -17.61
C SER A 468 7.62 -35.50 -17.97
N TRP A 469 6.32 -35.77 -17.82
CA TRP A 469 5.74 -37.12 -17.88
C TRP A 469 5.59 -37.66 -19.32
N ASN A 470 6.44 -38.62 -19.69
CA ASN A 470 6.23 -39.48 -20.86
C ASN A 470 5.59 -40.82 -20.44
N GLY A 471 4.25 -40.83 -20.36
CA GLY A 471 3.50 -42.00 -19.92
C GLY A 471 3.66 -42.29 -18.42
N MET A 472 4.42 -43.35 -18.10
CA MET A 472 4.68 -43.79 -16.72
C MET A 472 6.05 -43.39 -16.18
N LEU A 473 6.92 -42.80 -17.01
CA LEU A 473 8.20 -42.26 -16.60
C LEU A 473 8.14 -40.73 -16.73
N GLY A 474 8.65 -40.01 -15.74
CA GLY A 474 8.87 -38.57 -15.80
C GLY A 474 10.36 -38.29 -15.67
N CYS A 475 10.86 -37.28 -16.37
CA CYS A 475 12.18 -36.71 -16.08
C CYS A 475 12.03 -35.42 -15.26
N GLU A 476 13.12 -34.99 -14.63
CA GLU A 476 13.23 -33.64 -14.07
C GLU A 476 13.16 -32.58 -15.19
N GLY A 477 13.04 -31.29 -14.86
CA GLY A 477 12.91 -30.20 -15.83
C GLY A 477 14.24 -29.49 -16.15
N ILE A 478 15.11 -29.34 -15.16
CA ILE A 478 16.37 -28.61 -15.21
C ILE A 478 17.50 -29.63 -15.32
N GLU A 479 18.47 -29.41 -16.23
CA GLU A 479 19.61 -30.33 -16.36
C GLU A 479 20.64 -30.13 -15.24
N ASP A 480 21.17 -31.25 -14.76
CA ASP A 480 22.31 -31.29 -13.85
C ASP A 480 23.65 -31.23 -14.62
N GLY A 481 24.79 -31.22 -13.92
CA GLY A 481 26.10 -31.11 -14.53
C GLY A 481 26.58 -32.31 -15.38
N ASP A 482 27.71 -32.13 -16.07
CA ASP A 482 28.46 -33.22 -16.73
C ASP A 482 29.25 -34.04 -15.67
N TYR A 483 28.75 -35.23 -15.29
CA TYR A 483 29.35 -36.15 -14.29
C TYR A 483 30.06 -37.35 -14.92
N PRO A 484 31.11 -37.93 -14.30
CA PRO A 484 31.56 -39.26 -14.66
C PRO A 484 30.52 -40.31 -14.25
N TRP A 485 30.52 -41.46 -14.92
CA TRP A 485 29.66 -42.58 -14.51
C TRP A 485 30.12 -43.19 -13.17
N GLY A 486 31.42 -43.11 -12.88
CA GLY A 486 32.03 -43.53 -11.61
C GLY A 486 32.79 -44.85 -11.68
N PHE A 487 33.29 -45.30 -10.53
CA PHE A 487 33.93 -46.62 -10.34
C PHE A 487 35.12 -46.92 -11.27
N LYS A 488 35.81 -45.88 -11.74
CA LYS A 488 36.95 -46.01 -12.66
C LYS A 488 37.84 -44.78 -12.56
N TRP A 489 39.01 -44.95 -11.93
CA TRP A 489 39.94 -43.87 -11.61
C TRP A 489 41.38 -44.25 -12.03
N GLU A 490 42.32 -43.30 -11.96
CA GLU A 490 43.73 -43.62 -12.18
C GLU A 490 44.31 -44.46 -11.03
N LYS A 491 45.26 -45.34 -11.32
CA LYS A 491 45.91 -46.16 -10.30
C LYS A 491 46.76 -45.29 -9.36
N GLY A 492 46.52 -45.40 -8.05
CA GLY A 492 47.06 -44.52 -7.02
C GLY A 492 46.07 -43.45 -6.55
N THR A 493 44.77 -43.61 -6.85
CA THR A 493 43.71 -42.70 -6.41
C THR A 493 43.43 -42.91 -4.93
N LYS A 494 44.11 -42.11 -4.11
CA LYS A 494 43.97 -42.06 -2.66
C LYS A 494 44.30 -40.69 -2.11
N ILE A 495 43.74 -40.34 -0.95
CA ILE A 495 43.91 -39.05 -0.27
C ILE A 495 44.16 -39.29 1.23
N THR A 496 45.03 -38.50 1.85
CA THR A 496 45.44 -38.66 3.26
C THR A 496 45.10 -37.41 4.07
N TYR A 497 44.30 -37.56 5.12
CA TYR A 497 43.92 -36.48 6.03
C TYR A 497 44.70 -36.54 7.34
N LYS A 498 45.35 -35.43 7.68
CA LYS A 498 46.11 -35.26 8.93
C LYS A 498 45.19 -34.87 10.09
N THR A 499 44.93 -35.79 11.01
CA THR A 499 44.02 -35.57 12.17
C THR A 499 44.67 -34.82 13.35
N ASN A 500 45.93 -34.42 13.22
CA ASN A 500 46.72 -33.81 14.30
C ASN A 500 46.14 -32.50 14.87
N ASN A 501 45.34 -31.78 14.08
CA ASN A 501 44.68 -30.54 14.49
C ASN A 501 43.47 -30.78 15.42
N LEU A 502 42.86 -31.96 15.37
CA LEU A 502 41.63 -32.28 16.09
C LEU A 502 41.83 -32.29 17.61
N ASN A 503 40.84 -31.85 18.36
CA ASN A 503 40.77 -31.96 19.81
C ASN A 503 40.34 -33.38 20.25
N VAL A 504 40.39 -33.67 21.57
CA VAL A 504 40.15 -35.03 22.10
C VAL A 504 38.72 -35.53 21.83
N LEU A 505 37.71 -34.65 21.83
CA LEU A 505 36.32 -34.99 21.54
C LEU A 505 36.10 -35.24 20.04
N GLU A 506 36.66 -34.38 19.18
CA GLU A 506 36.63 -34.57 17.72
C GLU A 506 37.28 -35.89 17.30
N ARG A 507 38.44 -36.25 17.88
CA ARG A 507 39.09 -37.55 17.64
C ARG A 507 38.27 -38.74 18.15
N LEU A 508 37.46 -38.56 19.19
CA LEU A 508 36.56 -39.59 19.70
C LEU A 508 35.39 -39.81 18.74
N ILE A 509 34.73 -38.73 18.29
CA ILE A 509 33.61 -38.78 17.33
C ILE A 509 34.09 -39.28 15.96
N LEU A 510 35.25 -38.81 15.47
CA LEU A 510 35.87 -39.36 14.25
C LEU A 510 36.16 -40.86 14.41
N GLY A 511 36.67 -41.26 15.57
CA GLY A 511 36.91 -42.67 15.88
C GLY A 511 35.63 -43.51 15.91
N ILE A 512 34.48 -42.95 16.32
CA ILE A 512 33.17 -43.59 16.26
C ILE A 512 32.69 -43.70 14.81
N LEU A 513 32.62 -42.56 14.09
CA LEU A 513 32.13 -42.47 12.71
C LEU A 513 32.91 -43.41 11.78
N VAL A 514 34.24 -43.39 11.85
CA VAL A 514 35.09 -44.28 11.03
C VAL A 514 34.94 -45.74 11.45
N ARG A 515 34.66 -46.08 12.72
CA ARG A 515 34.43 -47.47 13.16
C ARG A 515 33.05 -48.03 12.85
N TRP A 516 32.04 -47.19 12.64
CA TRP A 516 30.64 -47.61 12.54
C TRP A 516 30.40 -48.59 11.38
N GLU A 517 30.91 -48.26 10.19
CA GLU A 517 30.86 -49.18 9.03
C GLU A 517 32.24 -49.45 8.39
N LYS A 518 33.25 -48.61 8.66
CA LYS A 518 34.64 -48.69 8.18
C LYS A 518 34.85 -49.43 6.84
N PRO A 519 34.43 -48.86 5.69
CA PRO A 519 34.70 -49.46 4.38
C PRO A 519 36.17 -49.84 4.20
N ASP A 520 36.46 -50.92 3.46
CA ASP A 520 37.82 -51.46 3.35
C ASP A 520 38.79 -50.49 2.64
N TYR A 521 38.27 -49.56 1.84
CA TYR A 521 39.07 -48.47 1.27
C TYR A 521 39.52 -47.40 2.29
N VAL A 522 38.94 -47.36 3.50
CA VAL A 522 39.37 -46.44 4.57
C VAL A 522 40.44 -47.12 5.43
N VAL A 523 41.69 -46.68 5.28
CA VAL A 523 42.85 -47.17 6.05
C VAL A 523 43.19 -46.15 7.15
N ILE A 524 43.51 -46.64 8.35
CA ILE A 524 43.89 -45.82 9.51
C ILE A 524 45.33 -46.17 9.88
N ASP A 525 46.25 -45.20 9.84
CA ASP A 525 47.65 -45.43 10.21
C ASP A 525 47.87 -45.19 11.71
N GLY A 526 47.40 -46.13 12.54
CA GLY A 526 47.49 -46.11 14.01
C GLY A 526 46.12 -46.10 14.71
N LEU A 527 46.03 -45.40 15.85
CA LEU A 527 44.76 -45.13 16.56
C LEU A 527 44.32 -43.67 16.37
N VAL A 528 43.10 -43.46 15.88
CA VAL A 528 42.51 -42.12 15.64
C VAL A 528 42.56 -41.23 16.89
N THR A 529 42.30 -41.79 18.07
CA THR A 529 42.36 -41.10 19.37
C THR A 529 43.74 -40.49 19.68
N PHE A 530 44.81 -41.02 19.09
CA PHE A 530 46.18 -40.55 19.28
C PHE A 530 46.71 -39.73 18.08
N GLY A 531 45.87 -39.40 17.10
CA GLY A 531 46.25 -38.61 15.93
C GLY A 531 46.72 -39.42 14.71
N ALA A 532 46.19 -40.63 14.54
CA ALA A 532 46.41 -41.41 13.31
C ALA A 532 45.85 -40.70 12.08
N ASP A 533 46.56 -40.82 10.95
CA ASP A 533 46.08 -40.33 9.67
C ASP A 533 44.94 -41.20 9.14
N ILE A 534 43.96 -40.56 8.48
CA ILE A 534 42.91 -41.25 7.72
C ILE A 534 43.29 -41.24 6.25
N ILE A 535 43.47 -42.42 5.66
CA ILE A 535 43.81 -42.60 4.25
C ILE A 535 42.58 -43.20 3.55
N ILE A 536 41.96 -42.45 2.65
CA ILE A 536 40.87 -42.95 1.81
C ILE A 536 41.50 -43.41 0.49
N ASN A 537 41.52 -44.72 0.24
CA ASN A 537 42.32 -45.37 -0.80
C ASN A 537 41.44 -46.13 -1.80
N PHE A 538 40.96 -45.42 -2.81
CA PHE A 538 40.00 -45.94 -3.79
C PHE A 538 40.56 -47.06 -4.68
N ASP A 539 41.89 -47.23 -4.75
CA ASP A 539 42.56 -48.43 -5.30
C ASP A 539 42.13 -49.76 -4.59
N LEU A 540 41.51 -49.70 -3.41
CA LEU A 540 41.01 -50.86 -2.65
C LEU A 540 39.52 -51.15 -2.89
N VAL A 541 38.78 -50.27 -3.58
CA VAL A 541 37.39 -50.56 -3.95
C VAL A 541 37.41 -51.72 -4.96
N PRO A 542 36.64 -52.81 -4.74
CA PRO A 542 36.60 -53.94 -5.65
C PRO A 542 36.09 -53.56 -7.05
N THR A 543 36.38 -54.44 -8.01
CA THR A 543 35.83 -54.38 -9.36
C THR A 543 34.30 -54.40 -9.32
N LEU A 544 33.67 -53.42 -9.97
CA LEU A 544 32.21 -53.28 -9.99
C LEU A 544 31.55 -54.40 -10.82
N ASP A 545 30.68 -55.17 -10.18
CA ASP A 545 29.93 -56.29 -10.78
C ASP A 545 28.40 -56.12 -10.75
N VAL A 546 27.91 -55.01 -10.20
CA VAL A 546 26.49 -54.61 -10.09
C VAL A 546 26.01 -53.73 -11.27
N ALA A 547 24.78 -53.20 -11.18
CA ALA A 547 24.15 -52.24 -12.09
C ALA A 547 23.90 -52.76 -13.52
N LYS A 548 23.56 -54.04 -13.65
CA LYS A 548 23.41 -54.75 -14.94
C LYS A 548 21.96 -54.82 -15.45
N SER A 549 21.01 -54.16 -14.79
CA SER A 549 19.63 -54.12 -15.28
C SER A 549 19.51 -53.22 -16.51
N MET A 550 18.92 -53.76 -17.58
CA MET A 550 18.69 -53.02 -18.83
C MET A 550 17.50 -52.07 -18.72
N SER A 551 16.55 -52.35 -17.80
CA SER A 551 15.23 -51.69 -17.74
C SER A 551 14.75 -51.34 -16.33
N ASP A 552 15.65 -51.28 -15.33
CA ASP A 552 15.31 -50.80 -14.00
C ASP A 552 16.44 -49.94 -13.41
N GLY A 553 16.40 -48.64 -13.71
CA GLY A 553 17.38 -47.66 -13.27
C GLY A 553 17.30 -47.36 -11.78
N CYS A 554 16.15 -47.61 -11.15
CA CYS A 554 16.00 -47.48 -9.70
C CYS A 554 16.86 -48.52 -8.98
N ALA A 555 16.74 -49.80 -9.40
CA ALA A 555 17.59 -50.87 -8.88
C ALA A 555 19.08 -50.61 -9.13
N ASN A 556 19.47 -50.28 -10.38
CA ASN A 556 20.86 -49.94 -10.70
C ASN A 556 21.39 -48.75 -9.88
N THR A 557 20.61 -47.68 -9.73
CA THR A 557 21.02 -46.48 -8.97
C THR A 557 21.17 -46.80 -7.49
N ASN A 558 20.30 -47.64 -6.93
CA ASN A 558 20.44 -48.12 -5.55
C ASN A 558 21.70 -48.96 -5.37
N GLU A 559 21.99 -49.86 -6.31
CA GLU A 559 23.21 -50.68 -6.31
C GLU A 559 24.47 -49.80 -6.39
N LEU A 560 24.49 -48.80 -7.29
CA LEU A 560 25.63 -47.89 -7.46
C LEU A 560 25.82 -46.95 -6.26
N TYR A 561 24.74 -46.33 -5.75
CA TYR A 561 24.85 -45.40 -4.62
C TYR A 561 25.41 -46.08 -3.37
N ASN A 562 25.01 -47.33 -3.11
CA ASN A 562 25.41 -48.10 -1.93
C ASN A 562 26.66 -48.98 -2.16
N PHE A 563 27.23 -49.05 -3.37
CA PHE A 563 28.34 -49.96 -3.67
C PHE A 563 29.54 -49.69 -2.75
N GLU A 564 29.87 -50.66 -1.89
CA GLU A 564 30.98 -50.62 -0.93
C GLU A 564 30.96 -49.40 0.02
N GLY A 565 29.80 -48.73 0.16
CA GLY A 565 29.68 -47.50 0.94
C GLY A 565 30.30 -46.25 0.29
N ILE A 566 30.63 -46.27 -1.01
CA ILE A 566 31.40 -45.21 -1.69
C ILE A 566 30.81 -43.79 -1.49
N SER A 567 29.48 -43.66 -1.42
CA SER A 567 28.81 -42.37 -1.24
C SER A 567 29.10 -41.72 0.11
N ASP A 568 29.37 -42.53 1.16
CA ASP A 568 29.74 -42.05 2.49
C ASP A 568 31.19 -41.56 2.58
N ALA A 569 32.05 -41.88 1.60
CA ALA A 569 33.37 -41.27 1.51
C ALA A 569 33.26 -39.74 1.37
N SER A 570 32.23 -39.25 0.66
CA SER A 570 31.97 -37.81 0.52
C SER A 570 31.75 -37.16 1.89
N ASN A 571 30.93 -37.81 2.71
CA ASN A 571 30.52 -37.33 4.02
C ASN A 571 31.71 -37.37 5.00
N LEU A 572 32.51 -38.44 4.96
CA LEU A 572 33.76 -38.56 5.73
C LEU A 572 34.78 -37.48 5.35
N MET A 573 34.95 -37.19 4.05
CA MET A 573 35.84 -36.13 3.56
C MET A 573 35.37 -34.76 4.06
N SER A 574 34.08 -34.43 3.93
CA SER A 574 33.50 -33.19 4.44
C SER A 574 33.58 -33.06 5.97
N TYR A 575 33.39 -34.13 6.75
CA TYR A 575 33.61 -34.12 8.20
C TYR A 575 35.08 -33.87 8.59
N LEU A 576 36.03 -34.47 7.87
CA LEU A 576 37.46 -34.27 8.11
C LEU A 576 37.85 -32.80 7.83
N GLU A 577 37.40 -32.24 6.71
CA GLU A 577 37.75 -30.87 6.29
C GLU A 577 37.05 -29.80 7.13
N SER A 578 35.77 -29.99 7.50
CA SER A 578 35.03 -29.06 8.39
C SER A 578 35.60 -29.01 9.81
N TRP A 579 36.26 -30.08 10.28
CA TRP A 579 37.03 -30.08 11.53
C TRP A 579 38.50 -29.66 11.35
N GLY A 580 38.89 -29.15 10.16
CA GLY A 580 40.23 -28.60 9.93
C GLY A 580 41.34 -29.64 9.75
N CYS A 581 41.01 -30.88 9.39
CA CYS A 581 42.00 -31.79 8.79
C CYS A 581 42.29 -31.32 7.37
N VAL A 582 43.58 -31.25 7.01
CA VAL A 582 44.00 -30.84 5.66
C VAL A 582 44.38 -32.10 4.86
N PRO A 583 43.89 -32.27 3.61
CA PRO A 583 44.31 -33.35 2.73
C PRO A 583 45.75 -33.17 2.24
N ASP A 584 46.45 -34.28 1.98
CA ASP A 584 47.82 -34.29 1.46
C ASP A 584 47.95 -33.81 0.00
N LYS A 585 46.85 -33.84 -0.76
CA LYS A 585 46.70 -33.35 -2.14
C LYS A 585 45.23 -33.25 -2.50
N GLN A 586 44.91 -32.50 -3.56
CA GLN A 586 43.66 -32.66 -4.29
C GLN A 586 43.75 -33.86 -5.25
N LEU A 587 42.63 -34.51 -5.54
CA LEU A 587 42.53 -35.57 -6.54
C LEU A 587 42.20 -34.96 -7.93
N PRO A 588 42.70 -35.52 -9.05
CA PRO A 588 42.40 -35.00 -10.40
C PRO A 588 40.92 -35.09 -10.80
N GLN A 589 40.18 -36.00 -10.16
CA GLN A 589 38.74 -36.23 -10.27
C GLN A 589 38.28 -36.66 -8.88
N ASN A 590 37.12 -36.20 -8.40
CA ASN A 590 36.59 -36.65 -7.12
C ASN A 590 35.91 -38.04 -7.28
N PRO A 591 36.38 -39.10 -6.61
CA PRO A 591 35.78 -40.44 -6.73
C PRO A 591 34.37 -40.54 -6.17
N THR A 592 33.94 -39.58 -5.35
CA THR A 592 32.60 -39.54 -4.73
C THR A 592 31.57 -38.78 -5.56
N GLU A 593 31.98 -38.11 -6.63
CA GLU A 593 31.11 -37.47 -7.61
C GLU A 593 30.89 -38.42 -8.80
N PHE A 594 29.68 -38.96 -8.94
CA PHE A 594 29.31 -39.85 -10.02
C PHE A 594 27.81 -39.77 -10.35
N ALA A 595 27.44 -40.08 -11.59
CA ALA A 595 26.09 -39.86 -12.14
C ALA A 595 24.95 -40.49 -11.33
N ALA A 596 25.15 -41.67 -10.75
CA ALA A 596 24.13 -42.28 -9.88
C ALA A 596 23.98 -41.54 -8.53
N ARG A 597 25.04 -40.90 -8.02
CA ARG A 597 24.98 -40.09 -6.79
C ARG A 597 24.23 -38.78 -7.04
N SER A 598 24.46 -38.06 -8.13
CA SER A 598 23.71 -36.81 -8.41
C SER A 598 22.21 -37.07 -8.53
N CYS A 599 21.78 -38.13 -9.20
CA CYS A 599 20.37 -38.55 -9.16
C CYS A 599 19.89 -38.95 -7.75
N ALA A 600 20.69 -39.69 -6.97
CA ALA A 600 20.32 -40.10 -5.62
C ALA A 600 20.16 -38.92 -4.65
N MET A 601 20.98 -37.86 -4.77
CA MET A 601 20.90 -36.65 -3.92
C MET A 601 19.57 -35.89 -4.05
N LYS A 602 18.82 -36.09 -5.15
CA LYS A 602 17.52 -35.45 -5.43
C LYS A 602 16.34 -36.05 -4.65
N ASN A 603 16.62 -36.98 -3.73
CA ASN A 603 15.64 -37.72 -2.93
C ASN A 603 15.62 -37.27 -1.46
N LYS A 604 14.63 -37.77 -0.73
CA LYS A 604 14.56 -37.68 0.73
C LYS A 604 15.53 -38.66 1.39
N PHE A 605 16.33 -38.15 2.32
CA PHE A 605 17.21 -38.95 3.18
C PHE A 605 16.67 -38.95 4.62
N ASN A 606 17.03 -39.99 5.37
CA ASN A 606 16.80 -40.09 6.80
C ASN A 606 18.14 -39.96 7.56
N LYS A 607 18.12 -39.42 8.77
CA LYS A 607 19.30 -39.30 9.62
C LYS A 607 19.36 -40.39 10.68
N VAL A 608 20.50 -41.07 10.74
CA VAL A 608 20.82 -42.00 11.84
C VAL A 608 21.95 -41.41 12.68
N ILE A 609 21.86 -41.58 14.01
CA ILE A 609 22.84 -41.04 14.98
C ILE A 609 23.40 -42.21 15.81
N ASN A 610 24.72 -42.29 15.94
CA ASN A 610 25.42 -43.30 16.74
C ASN A 610 26.53 -42.65 17.59
N GLU A 611 26.40 -42.73 18.92
CA GLU A 611 27.31 -42.13 19.92
C GLU A 611 27.73 -40.66 19.65
N GLY A 612 26.89 -39.89 18.95
CA GLY A 612 27.13 -38.48 18.60
C GLY A 612 27.68 -38.23 17.19
N ALA A 613 27.95 -39.27 16.41
CA ALA A 613 28.17 -39.17 14.96
C ALA A 613 26.81 -39.23 14.22
N GLU A 614 26.61 -38.35 13.24
CA GLU A 614 25.42 -38.33 12.37
C GLU A 614 25.74 -38.88 10.98
N ARG A 615 24.76 -39.49 10.31
CA ARG A 615 24.88 -39.96 8.92
C ARG A 615 23.55 -39.85 8.17
N ALA A 616 23.62 -39.42 6.91
CA ALA A 616 22.52 -39.47 5.94
C ALA A 616 22.38 -40.90 5.38
N VAL A 617 21.17 -41.45 5.41
CA VAL A 617 20.83 -42.78 4.90
C VAL A 617 19.71 -42.65 3.86
N LEU A 618 19.91 -43.27 2.70
CA LEU A 618 18.88 -43.38 1.67
C LEU A 618 18.17 -44.73 1.83
N ASN A 619 17.01 -44.73 2.48
CA ASN A 619 16.17 -45.92 2.50
C ASN A 619 15.68 -46.24 1.09
N SER A 620 15.54 -47.52 0.75
CA SER A 620 15.15 -47.97 -0.58
C SER A 620 13.78 -47.44 -1.05
N GLU A 621 12.84 -47.20 -0.13
CA GLU A 621 11.53 -46.63 -0.43
C GLU A 621 11.56 -45.12 -0.75
N ASN A 622 12.65 -44.42 -0.41
CA ASN A 622 12.83 -43.01 -0.70
C ASN A 622 13.54 -42.75 -2.05
N LEU A 623 14.21 -43.74 -2.65
CA LEU A 623 14.87 -43.61 -3.97
C LEU A 623 13.82 -43.63 -5.10
N VAL A 624 13.18 -42.49 -5.32
CA VAL A 624 12.12 -42.30 -6.33
C VAL A 624 12.61 -41.54 -7.56
N TRP A 625 13.65 -40.70 -7.41
CA TRP A 625 14.44 -40.08 -8.46
C TRP A 625 15.74 -40.85 -8.65
N TYR A 626 16.03 -41.29 -9.87
CA TYR A 626 17.13 -42.20 -10.16
C TYR A 626 17.72 -41.99 -11.56
N LEU A 627 18.91 -42.53 -11.80
CA LEU A 627 19.56 -42.50 -13.11
C LEU A 627 18.92 -43.58 -14.01
N PRO A 628 18.38 -43.24 -15.20
CA PRO A 628 17.61 -44.16 -16.04
C PRO A 628 18.44 -45.38 -16.47
N ALA A 629 17.85 -46.57 -16.50
CA ALA A 629 18.48 -47.70 -17.20
C ALA A 629 18.46 -47.48 -18.72
N LYS A 630 19.31 -48.22 -19.45
CA LYS A 630 19.47 -48.13 -20.90
C LYS A 630 18.15 -48.11 -21.68
N ASP A 631 17.19 -48.98 -21.32
CA ASP A 631 15.90 -49.13 -22.01
C ASP A 631 14.80 -48.21 -21.44
N GLU A 632 15.08 -47.49 -20.35
CA GLU A 632 14.28 -46.36 -19.86
C GLU A 632 14.71 -45.04 -20.52
N ALA A 633 16.00 -44.86 -20.82
CA ALA A 633 16.57 -43.60 -21.31
C ALA A 633 15.94 -43.09 -22.61
N SER A 634 15.48 -43.98 -23.50
CA SER A 634 14.79 -43.60 -24.74
C SER A 634 13.35 -43.08 -24.54
N GLN A 635 12.82 -43.15 -23.31
CA GLN A 635 11.53 -42.60 -22.91
C GLN A 635 11.66 -41.17 -22.34
N ILE A 636 12.89 -40.67 -22.17
CA ILE A 636 13.15 -39.32 -21.65
C ILE A 636 12.88 -38.29 -22.74
N SER A 637 11.97 -37.38 -22.46
CA SER A 637 11.60 -36.28 -23.34
C SER A 637 10.96 -35.16 -22.52
N ASP A 638 11.35 -33.93 -22.82
CA ASP A 638 10.74 -32.72 -22.30
C ASP A 638 10.46 -31.79 -23.51
N SER A 639 9.37 -31.01 -23.44
CA SER A 639 8.96 -30.05 -24.46
C SER A 639 9.08 -28.58 -24.04
N GLU A 640 9.15 -28.28 -22.73
CA GLU A 640 9.43 -26.93 -22.21
C GLU A 640 10.93 -26.75 -21.98
N PHE A 641 11.62 -27.81 -21.52
CA PHE A 641 13.06 -27.84 -21.26
C PHE A 641 13.76 -29.00 -22.02
N PRO A 642 13.79 -28.99 -23.36
CA PRO A 642 14.24 -30.15 -24.14
C PRO A 642 15.72 -30.47 -23.96
N LEU A 643 16.03 -31.76 -23.82
CA LEU A 643 17.40 -32.27 -23.75
C LEU A 643 18.24 -31.81 -24.96
N PHE A 644 19.47 -31.36 -24.72
CA PHE A 644 20.43 -31.01 -25.76
C PHE A 644 20.66 -32.17 -26.74
N ASN A 645 20.55 -31.89 -28.04
CA ASN A 645 20.56 -32.89 -29.11
C ASN A 645 21.96 -33.23 -29.66
N ASP A 646 22.98 -32.46 -29.28
CA ASP A 646 24.40 -32.70 -29.56
C ASP A 646 25.13 -33.38 -28.39
N LYS A 647 24.45 -33.54 -27.25
CA LYS A 647 25.00 -34.12 -26.02
C LYS A 647 24.65 -35.60 -25.85
N ALA A 648 25.47 -36.27 -25.04
CA ALA A 648 25.22 -37.61 -24.54
C ALA A 648 24.94 -37.56 -23.03
N TYR A 649 24.05 -38.44 -22.58
CA TYR A 649 23.58 -38.56 -21.20
C TYR A 649 23.97 -39.93 -20.66
N TRP A 650 24.33 -40.00 -19.38
CA TRP A 650 24.56 -41.29 -18.73
C TRP A 650 23.26 -42.07 -18.50
N THR A 651 23.36 -43.39 -18.63
CA THR A 651 22.36 -44.34 -18.12
C THR A 651 22.99 -45.14 -16.98
N SER A 652 22.21 -45.66 -16.05
CA SER A 652 22.70 -46.44 -14.92
C SER A 652 23.19 -47.84 -15.29
N THR A 653 23.03 -48.29 -16.54
CA THR A 653 23.35 -49.67 -16.93
C THR A 653 24.85 -49.82 -17.23
N ALA A 654 25.53 -50.63 -16.44
CA ALA A 654 26.93 -51.02 -16.63
C ALA A 654 27.10 -51.98 -17.82
N VAL A 655 28.26 -51.90 -18.49
CA VAL A 655 28.72 -52.93 -19.44
C VAL A 655 29.60 -53.95 -18.68
N ASP A 656 29.52 -55.23 -19.05
CA ASP A 656 30.24 -56.34 -18.42
C ASP A 656 31.73 -56.42 -18.87
N ASP A 657 32.40 -55.27 -18.93
CA ASP A 657 33.81 -55.10 -19.32
C ASP A 657 34.67 -54.41 -18.24
N ASN A 658 34.03 -53.98 -17.14
CA ASN A 658 34.59 -53.12 -16.08
C ASN A 658 35.29 -51.84 -16.60
N ALA A 659 34.87 -51.32 -17.75
CA ALA A 659 35.51 -50.19 -18.41
C ALA A 659 34.51 -49.19 -19.00
N THR A 660 33.33 -49.63 -19.43
CA THR A 660 32.30 -48.79 -20.05
C THR A 660 30.94 -48.93 -19.38
N ALA A 661 30.06 -47.98 -19.67
CA ALA A 661 28.64 -48.01 -19.33
C ALA A 661 27.83 -47.50 -20.52
N TYR A 662 26.52 -47.71 -20.52
CA TYR A 662 25.65 -47.23 -21.59
C TYR A 662 25.36 -45.73 -21.46
N LYS A 663 25.46 -45.01 -22.58
CA LYS A 663 25.03 -43.63 -22.78
C LYS A 663 23.82 -43.56 -23.71
N PHE A 664 23.07 -42.48 -23.63
CA PHE A 664 21.97 -42.15 -24.54
C PHE A 664 22.25 -40.82 -25.26
N VAL A 665 21.87 -40.71 -26.52
CA VAL A 665 21.92 -39.47 -27.32
C VAL A 665 20.55 -39.25 -27.95
N VAL A 666 20.01 -38.05 -27.82
CA VAL A 666 18.68 -37.68 -28.35
C VAL A 666 18.67 -37.88 -29.87
N GLY A 667 17.79 -38.74 -30.38
CA GLY A 667 17.75 -39.12 -31.80
C GLY A 667 18.89 -40.01 -32.30
N GLY A 668 20.00 -40.14 -31.55
CA GLY A 668 21.10 -41.06 -31.83
C GLY A 668 20.90 -42.48 -31.28
N GLY A 669 20.13 -42.62 -30.18
CA GLY A 669 19.87 -43.90 -29.51
C GLY A 669 20.85 -44.19 -28.37
N THR A 670 21.11 -45.47 -28.10
CA THR A 670 22.01 -45.91 -27.00
C THR A 670 23.31 -46.52 -27.53
N ASP A 671 24.43 -46.11 -26.93
CA ASP A 671 25.80 -46.56 -27.26
C ASP A 671 26.59 -46.78 -25.95
N THR A 672 27.86 -47.16 -26.00
CA THR A 672 28.73 -47.27 -24.79
C THR A 672 29.78 -46.16 -24.71
N GLU A 673 30.21 -45.83 -23.50
CA GLU A 673 31.25 -44.83 -23.24
C GLU A 673 32.10 -45.19 -22.03
N ASN A 674 33.33 -44.69 -22.00
CA ASN A 674 34.27 -44.87 -20.90
C ASN A 674 33.72 -44.23 -19.59
N ARG A 675 33.62 -45.01 -18.51
CA ARG A 675 33.01 -44.56 -17.22
C ARG A 675 33.67 -43.32 -16.59
N ALA A 676 34.92 -43.04 -16.95
CA ALA A 676 35.68 -41.87 -16.48
C ALA A 676 35.40 -40.58 -17.28
N THR A 677 34.69 -40.67 -18.42
CA THR A 677 34.26 -39.52 -19.23
C THR A 677 33.13 -38.79 -18.49
N ASN A 678 33.22 -37.46 -18.36
CA ASN A 678 32.09 -36.68 -17.87
C ASN A 678 31.04 -36.50 -18.97
N LEU A 679 29.78 -36.87 -18.69
CA LEU A 679 28.61 -36.67 -19.54
C LEU A 679 27.44 -36.16 -18.70
N HIS A 680 26.45 -35.54 -19.36
CA HIS A 680 25.25 -35.01 -18.73
C HIS A 680 24.44 -36.07 -17.98
N VAL A 681 23.68 -35.61 -16.99
CA VAL A 681 22.77 -36.42 -16.19
C VAL A 681 21.37 -35.80 -16.23
N ARG A 682 20.36 -36.65 -16.42
CA ARG A 682 18.94 -36.30 -16.29
C ARG A 682 18.27 -37.37 -15.43
N ALA A 683 17.88 -37.01 -14.22
CA ALA A 683 17.17 -37.89 -13.32
C ALA A 683 15.76 -38.21 -13.84
N VAL A 684 15.31 -39.43 -13.59
CA VAL A 684 13.97 -39.91 -13.92
C VAL A 684 13.26 -40.48 -12.71
N ARG A 685 11.94 -40.57 -12.82
CA ARG A 685 11.05 -41.10 -11.80
C ARG A 685 9.89 -41.88 -12.40
N LYS A 686 9.55 -43.02 -11.80
CA LYS A 686 8.29 -43.74 -12.07
C LYS A 686 7.11 -42.99 -11.47
N LYS A 687 6.05 -42.81 -12.27
CA LYS A 687 4.83 -42.10 -11.86
C LYS A 687 4.17 -42.81 -10.67
N PRO A 688 3.82 -42.10 -9.57
CA PRO A 688 3.12 -42.70 -8.44
C PRO A 688 1.83 -43.41 -8.86
N ALA A 689 1.48 -44.48 -8.16
CA ALA A 689 0.16 -45.09 -8.27
C ALA A 689 -0.86 -44.24 -7.51
N ASN A 690 -2.03 -44.00 -8.13
CA ASN A 690 -3.18 -43.33 -7.53
C ASN A 690 -3.89 -44.22 -6.48
#